data_AF-A0A6I2XMK8-F1
#
_entry.id   AF-A0A6I2XMK8-F1
#
_cell.length_a   1.000
_cell.length_b   1.000
_cell.length_c   1.000
_cell.angle_alpha   90.00
_cell.angle_beta   90.00
_cell.angle_gamma   90.00
#
_symmetry.space_group_name_H-M   'P 1'
#
loop_
_entity.id
_entity.type
_entity.pdbx_description
1 polymer ?
#
loop_
_entity_poly.entity_id
_entity_poly.type
_entity_poly.pdbx_seq_one_letter_code
_entity_poly.pdbx_strand_id
1 'polypeptide(L)'
;MSSPPYIDTTPLFTASLTGGGTGSLATASLSNGSLANMIVYNGGTGYPPIASQYLITMSFSNGGGQDAAAYVSSISAPGVILTVTPFYSIQDVIIADGGGPYSTAPTLTFSTPLDNPTWRPRVTATGTATITNGRVTGVTITTSGSNYTLASFPTITVTGGGLAATGTHAVLVPVLRNGRGYTSNPTLTITSPTGTGAVISSSLIAGIGSIGVTAGGGGYTTPPTVRIQGAAPQDTSAAAALSGNTVSTISVTSGSSRFSTAPSINISGGLPPLPAVSNNQIVAWCSVYDNNSNFVGLQISTNGGGGYTVNWGDGTSNNYNSAATGSKQYTTASFAALTSSIYSVTDLYKPALITVTLSGSATSFSTVNFTTRPTLPTGSLTNGISNGWKSIKMAGDQVSGLTLGQSAGSWLSLKQLETFEYSGSNKITTFSSTFLNCTSLVEVVSLYTTSGSSFTNTFQYCYSLQKLPPLDFTNVINASTTFSNCFNLKTITLLNSQTVQSWVNTFQQCYTLQSINATFSSNANNYGGTFNSCYSLKTHPPLNVSNNTNFGGTWQNCYSLKQVKFIGTTSKVTSFFAAFNNCTQLESLPSTMDLSACTSMFATFSGCVILKTSPIFTNTRNLTSISQMFSTCRRLIDIPWFDTINVTDASSLFNACTSLTSIPKLNFARNTNFSSMFNSCVNLVSIPPLETSNGTNFSVMFSNSGIKEPPFFNTSKATNISQMFQSCVNLLKVPAYDFTSATFALSMFSGCPSLTTIPFFDLSKCTNLDTMFQSCTSLKSVPYLNLSSTTSVNSMFSNCTSLTDVGGFDTSRVTTFTSFFANCTSLKSIPLIDTSRGTTFTSMFSSALIYEIPALNMTSSISIAALGGGNLTRMRATGMNASFDVSNNSLDSTALNEIYTNASATGAGKTITVTGNWGAANDTPSIATAKGWAVTG
;
A
#
# COMPACT_ATOMS: atom_id res chain seq x y z
N MET A 1 -1.80 17.38 -67.61
CA MET A 1 -1.09 16.13 -67.21
C MET A 1 -1.03 16.16 -65.69
N SER A 2 -2.03 15.56 -65.04
CA SER A 2 -2.03 14.18 -64.51
C SER A 2 -1.26 14.04 -63.19
N SER A 3 -2.04 13.94 -62.11
CA SER A 3 -1.72 13.42 -60.76
C SER A 3 -1.24 11.94 -60.80
N PRO A 4 -0.78 11.26 -59.71
CA PRO A 4 -1.21 11.52 -58.33
C PRO A 4 -0.15 11.15 -57.23
N PRO A 5 -0.52 10.78 -55.98
CA PRO A 5 0.10 11.23 -54.73
C PRO A 5 0.91 10.07 -54.09
N TYR A 6 1.57 10.29 -52.95
CA TYR A 6 1.80 9.16 -52.04
C TYR A 6 1.33 9.51 -50.64
N ILE A 7 0.44 8.66 -50.19
CA ILE A 7 -0.39 8.72 -49.02
C ILE A 7 0.40 8.14 -47.85
N ASP A 8 0.53 8.89 -46.74
CA ASP A 8 0.82 8.29 -45.44
C ASP A 8 -0.44 7.52 -45.01
N THR A 9 -0.39 6.20 -45.13
CA THR A 9 -1.41 5.26 -44.65
C THR A 9 -0.84 4.45 -43.51
N THR A 10 -0.61 5.11 -42.37
CA THR A 10 -0.68 4.39 -41.10
C THR A 10 -2.15 4.21 -40.71
N PRO A 11 -2.67 2.98 -40.58
CA PRO A 11 -4.07 2.78 -40.22
C PRO A 11 -4.27 3.10 -38.74
N LEU A 12 -5.03 4.15 -38.47
CA LEU A 12 -5.62 4.41 -37.16
C LEU A 12 -6.75 3.39 -36.94
N PHE A 13 -6.46 2.30 -36.24
CA PHE A 13 -7.48 1.36 -35.79
C PHE A 13 -8.12 1.87 -34.49
N THR A 14 -9.40 2.23 -34.55
CA THR A 14 -10.27 2.35 -33.37
C THR A 14 -10.95 1.00 -33.14
N ALA A 15 -10.49 0.25 -32.13
CA ALA A 15 -11.19 -0.96 -31.70
C ALA A 15 -12.39 -0.56 -30.81
N SER A 16 -13.59 -0.66 -31.37
CA SER A 16 -14.84 -0.69 -30.59
C SER A 16 -15.09 -2.14 -30.17
N LEU A 17 -14.98 -2.43 -28.86
CA LEU A 17 -15.34 -3.73 -28.30
C LEU A 17 -16.67 -3.58 -27.55
N THR A 18 -17.69 -4.32 -28.00
CA THR A 18 -19.01 -4.41 -27.35
C THR A 18 -18.89 -5.23 -26.06
N GLY A 19 -18.83 -4.53 -24.92
CA GLY A 19 -18.74 -5.17 -23.60
C GLY A 19 -18.83 -4.23 -22.40
N GLY A 20 -19.31 -2.99 -22.58
CA GLY A 20 -19.61 -2.06 -21.48
C GLY A 20 -18.41 -1.43 -20.75
N GLY A 21 -17.17 -1.72 -21.14
CA GLY A 21 -15.97 -1.06 -20.61
C GLY A 21 -15.50 0.11 -21.48
N THR A 22 -14.90 1.14 -20.87
CA THR A 22 -14.40 2.34 -21.56
C THR A 22 -12.90 2.55 -21.37
N GLY A 23 -12.24 3.15 -22.38
CA GLY A 23 -10.95 3.84 -22.20
C GLY A 23 -9.66 3.14 -22.67
N SER A 24 -9.70 2.06 -23.44
CA SER A 24 -8.45 1.43 -23.90
C SER A 24 -7.78 2.14 -25.08
N LEU A 25 -6.48 2.45 -24.97
CA LEU A 25 -5.66 3.13 -26.00
C LEU A 25 -4.40 2.30 -26.31
N ALA A 26 -4.06 2.15 -27.59
CA ALA A 26 -2.91 1.37 -28.04
C ALA A 26 -2.25 1.97 -29.28
N THR A 27 -0.96 1.67 -29.48
CA THR A 27 -0.21 1.98 -30.71
C THR A 27 0.50 0.71 -31.19
N ALA A 28 0.68 0.60 -32.51
CA ALA A 28 1.21 -0.60 -33.15
C ALA A 28 2.39 -0.29 -34.08
N SER A 29 3.32 -1.23 -34.17
CA SER A 29 4.41 -1.20 -35.14
C SER A 29 4.40 -2.46 -36.01
N LEU A 30 4.69 -2.26 -37.30
CA LEU A 30 4.69 -3.28 -38.34
C LEU A 30 6.14 -3.64 -38.71
N SER A 31 6.39 -4.94 -38.93
CA SER A 31 7.63 -5.46 -39.51
C SER A 31 7.27 -6.52 -40.54
N ASN A 32 7.86 -6.44 -41.74
CA ASN A 32 7.62 -7.34 -42.87
C ASN A 32 6.13 -7.54 -43.22
N GLY A 33 5.38 -6.43 -43.29
CA GLY A 33 3.96 -6.46 -43.69
C GLY A 33 3.01 -7.12 -42.69
N SER A 34 3.48 -7.45 -41.48
CA SER A 34 2.67 -8.02 -40.40
C SER A 34 2.83 -7.25 -39.09
N LEU A 35 1.76 -7.26 -38.27
CA LEU A 35 1.71 -6.61 -36.96
C LEU A 35 2.77 -7.24 -36.04
N ALA A 36 3.86 -6.51 -35.82
CA ALA A 36 4.99 -7.02 -35.06
C ALA A 36 4.83 -6.75 -33.56
N ASN A 37 4.18 -5.64 -33.21
CA ASN A 37 3.90 -5.30 -31.83
C ASN A 37 2.69 -4.36 -31.73
N MET A 38 1.90 -4.51 -30.66
CA MET A 38 0.86 -3.56 -30.28
C MET A 38 0.96 -3.35 -28.77
N ILE A 39 1.19 -2.11 -28.35
CA ILE A 39 1.33 -1.77 -26.94
C ILE A 39 0.07 -1.03 -26.52
N VAL A 40 -0.66 -1.64 -25.59
CA VAL A 40 -1.85 -1.06 -24.96
C VAL A 40 -1.39 -0.29 -23.72
N TYR A 41 -1.59 1.02 -23.70
CA TYR A 41 -1.16 1.87 -22.58
C TYR A 41 -2.27 2.12 -21.56
N ASN A 42 -3.52 1.78 -21.91
CA ASN A 42 -4.66 1.85 -21.02
C ASN A 42 -5.58 0.64 -21.25
N GLY A 43 -5.88 -0.13 -20.21
CA GLY A 43 -6.62 -1.39 -20.32
C GLY A 43 -8.15 -1.26 -20.21
N GLY A 44 -8.66 -0.08 -19.82
CA GLY A 44 -10.08 0.09 -19.48
C GLY A 44 -10.56 -0.79 -18.30
N THR A 45 -11.83 -0.66 -17.92
CA THR A 45 -12.47 -1.41 -16.81
C THR A 45 -13.86 -1.92 -17.20
N GLY A 46 -14.36 -3.03 -16.63
CA GLY A 46 -15.77 -3.46 -16.78
C GLY A 46 -16.11 -4.91 -17.19
N TYR A 47 -15.17 -5.86 -17.22
CA TYR A 47 -15.45 -7.22 -17.74
C TYR A 47 -15.70 -8.28 -16.62
N PRO A 48 -16.75 -9.14 -16.71
CA PRO A 48 -17.15 -10.07 -15.63
C PRO A 48 -16.45 -11.46 -15.66
N PRO A 49 -16.37 -12.20 -14.52
CA PRO A 49 -15.73 -13.51 -14.41
C PRO A 49 -16.72 -14.71 -14.44
N ILE A 50 -16.27 -15.90 -14.87
CA ILE A 50 -17.08 -17.16 -14.81
C ILE A 50 -16.24 -18.34 -14.26
N ALA A 51 -16.92 -19.29 -13.61
CA ALA A 51 -16.44 -20.35 -12.70
C ALA A 51 -16.53 -21.81 -13.25
N SER A 52 -15.94 -22.74 -12.47
CA SER A 52 -16.10 -24.23 -12.35
C SER A 52 -15.17 -25.22 -13.13
N GLN A 53 -14.85 -26.35 -12.45
CA GLN A 53 -13.67 -27.28 -12.55
C GLN A 53 -13.93 -28.61 -13.31
N TYR A 54 -12.89 -29.28 -13.86
CA TYR A 54 -12.83 -30.72 -14.23
C TYR A 54 -11.37 -31.29 -14.23
N LEU A 55 -11.12 -32.55 -13.86
CA LEU A 55 -9.79 -33.19 -13.60
C LEU A 55 -9.26 -34.06 -14.78
N ILE A 56 -7.93 -34.15 -15.01
CA ILE A 56 -7.25 -35.11 -15.94
C ILE A 56 -6.52 -36.21 -15.12
N THR A 57 -6.19 -37.40 -15.66
CA THR A 57 -5.34 -38.44 -15.01
C THR A 57 -4.29 -39.03 -15.99
N MET A 58 -3.13 -39.50 -15.47
CA MET A 58 -2.05 -40.19 -16.23
C MET A 58 -1.72 -41.55 -15.58
N SER A 59 -1.31 -42.56 -16.36
CA SER A 59 -0.94 -43.90 -15.84
C SER A 59 0.23 -44.56 -16.60
N PHE A 60 1.02 -45.38 -15.91
CA PHE A 60 2.12 -46.20 -16.47
C PHE A 60 1.71 -47.68 -16.49
N SER A 61 1.95 -48.42 -17.59
CA SER A 61 1.63 -49.87 -17.66
C SER A 61 2.69 -50.71 -18.41
N ASN A 62 2.67 -52.03 -18.13
CA ASN A 62 3.39 -53.13 -18.83
C ASN A 62 4.92 -53.27 -18.65
N GLY A 63 5.49 -52.88 -17.51
CA GLY A 63 6.95 -53.01 -17.23
C GLY A 63 7.36 -53.86 -16.02
N GLY A 64 6.42 -54.58 -15.39
CA GLY A 64 6.68 -55.44 -14.23
C GLY A 64 6.99 -54.75 -12.88
N GLY A 65 7.20 -53.43 -12.85
CA GLY A 65 7.46 -52.63 -11.64
C GLY A 65 6.24 -51.84 -11.13
N GLN A 66 6.29 -51.37 -9.87
CA GLN A 66 5.19 -50.66 -9.17
C GLN A 66 5.52 -49.16 -8.91
N ASP A 67 4.46 -48.35 -8.77
CA ASP A 67 4.44 -46.97 -8.21
C ASP A 67 5.17 -45.80 -8.93
N ALA A 68 5.23 -45.77 -10.27
CA ALA A 68 5.69 -44.56 -10.97
C ALA A 68 4.61 -43.45 -11.03
N ALA A 69 4.96 -42.21 -10.68
CA ALA A 69 4.10 -41.02 -10.68
C ALA A 69 4.78 -39.80 -11.33
N ALA A 70 4.03 -38.96 -12.06
CA ALA A 70 4.55 -37.78 -12.77
C ALA A 70 3.52 -36.64 -12.87
N TYR A 71 3.96 -35.39 -13.10
CA TYR A 71 3.11 -34.21 -13.32
C TYR A 71 3.64 -33.34 -14.48
N VAL A 72 2.75 -32.63 -15.20
CA VAL A 72 3.14 -31.71 -16.28
C VAL A 72 3.71 -30.42 -15.68
N SER A 73 4.91 -30.03 -16.08
CA SER A 73 5.67 -28.93 -15.46
C SER A 73 5.65 -27.62 -16.23
N SER A 74 5.39 -27.66 -17.55
CA SER A 74 5.27 -26.44 -18.36
C SER A 74 4.35 -26.60 -19.57
N ILE A 75 3.65 -25.51 -19.89
CA ILE A 75 2.76 -25.36 -21.04
C ILE A 75 3.01 -24.01 -21.73
N SER A 76 3.01 -24.00 -23.07
CA SER A 76 3.16 -22.78 -23.87
C SER A 76 1.87 -22.42 -24.60
N ALA A 77 1.44 -21.16 -24.55
CA ALA A 77 0.32 -20.65 -25.37
C ALA A 77 0.88 -20.00 -26.66
N PRO A 78 0.33 -20.30 -27.84
CA PRO A 78 0.68 -19.54 -29.04
C PRO A 78 0.09 -18.14 -28.93
N GLY A 79 0.90 -17.12 -29.23
CA GLY A 79 0.51 -15.71 -29.08
C GLY A 79 -0.66 -15.33 -29.99
N VAL A 80 -1.87 -15.34 -29.45
CA VAL A 80 -3.06 -14.68 -30.00
C VAL A 80 -3.95 -14.20 -28.84
N ILE A 81 -4.38 -12.93 -28.92
CA ILE A 81 -5.38 -12.31 -28.04
C ILE A 81 -6.74 -12.47 -28.70
N LEU A 82 -7.65 -13.22 -28.07
CA LEU A 82 -9.10 -13.03 -28.08
C LEU A 82 -9.69 -13.85 -26.93
N THR A 83 -10.73 -13.32 -26.29
CA THR A 83 -11.42 -13.84 -25.08
C THR A 83 -12.08 -15.21 -25.30
N VAL A 84 -11.26 -16.26 -25.41
CA VAL A 84 -11.64 -17.66 -25.27
C VAL A 84 -10.53 -18.34 -24.47
N THR A 85 -10.89 -19.24 -23.56
CA THR A 85 -9.96 -19.98 -22.68
C THR A 85 -8.66 -20.37 -23.38
N PRO A 86 -7.47 -20.00 -22.86
CA PRO A 86 -6.21 -20.32 -23.51
C PRO A 86 -6.04 -21.84 -23.62
N PHE A 87 -5.66 -22.29 -24.82
CA PHE A 87 -5.36 -23.68 -25.14
C PHE A 87 -3.85 -23.91 -25.12
N TYR A 88 -3.44 -25.05 -24.59
CA TYR A 88 -2.06 -25.33 -24.19
C TYR A 88 -1.51 -26.59 -24.87
N SER A 89 -0.19 -26.62 -25.10
CA SER A 89 0.58 -27.80 -25.51
C SER A 89 1.55 -28.22 -24.39
N ILE A 90 1.74 -29.54 -24.22
CA ILE A 90 2.61 -30.09 -23.17
C ILE A 90 4.06 -29.97 -23.61
N GLN A 91 4.87 -29.21 -22.87
CA GLN A 91 6.28 -29.00 -23.18
C GLN A 91 7.20 -29.84 -22.32
N ASP A 92 6.80 -30.15 -21.08
CA ASP A 92 7.65 -30.89 -20.16
C ASP A 92 6.85 -31.63 -19.07
N VAL A 93 7.41 -32.75 -18.59
CA VAL A 93 6.81 -33.65 -17.60
C VAL A 93 7.85 -34.01 -16.55
N ILE A 94 7.55 -33.68 -15.29
CA ILE A 94 8.40 -33.99 -14.14
C ILE A 94 7.94 -35.31 -13.52
N ILE A 95 8.87 -36.26 -13.39
CA ILE A 95 8.67 -37.49 -12.62
C ILE A 95 8.71 -37.15 -11.13
N ALA A 96 7.64 -37.51 -10.41
CA ALA A 96 7.50 -37.30 -8.97
C ALA A 96 7.96 -38.52 -8.15
N ASP A 97 7.73 -39.72 -8.66
CA ASP A 97 8.38 -40.97 -8.21
C ASP A 97 8.66 -41.84 -9.42
N GLY A 98 9.89 -42.34 -9.54
CA GLY A 98 10.30 -43.17 -10.67
C GLY A 98 9.72 -44.58 -10.65
N GLY A 99 9.17 -45.04 -9.51
CA GLY A 99 8.73 -46.43 -9.30
C GLY A 99 9.83 -47.46 -9.54
N GLY A 100 9.56 -48.75 -9.33
CA GLY A 100 10.48 -49.85 -9.69
C GLY A 100 10.23 -51.17 -8.97
N PRO A 101 10.97 -52.26 -9.30
CA PRO A 101 11.98 -52.33 -10.35
C PRO A 101 11.36 -52.64 -11.73
N TYR A 102 11.63 -51.79 -12.71
CA TYR A 102 11.26 -51.98 -14.11
C TYR A 102 12.41 -52.66 -14.86
N SER A 103 12.14 -53.80 -15.49
CA SER A 103 13.13 -54.51 -16.32
C SER A 103 13.22 -53.96 -17.75
N THR A 104 12.16 -53.30 -18.22
CA THR A 104 12.07 -52.62 -19.52
C THR A 104 11.26 -51.33 -19.39
N ALA A 105 11.52 -50.33 -20.25
CA ALA A 105 10.86 -49.02 -20.22
C ALA A 105 9.32 -49.16 -20.24
N PRO A 106 8.58 -48.61 -19.25
CA PRO A 106 7.12 -48.71 -19.25
C PRO A 106 6.51 -47.86 -20.36
N THR A 107 5.31 -48.23 -20.79
CA THR A 107 4.58 -47.49 -21.83
C THR A 107 3.85 -46.29 -21.21
N LEU A 108 4.00 -45.10 -21.83
CA LEU A 108 3.36 -43.84 -21.43
C LEU A 108 2.09 -43.59 -22.24
N THR A 109 0.98 -43.23 -21.58
CA THR A 109 -0.26 -42.83 -22.24
C THR A 109 -0.80 -41.51 -21.68
N PHE A 110 -1.16 -40.58 -22.58
CA PHE A 110 -1.77 -39.29 -22.27
C PHE A 110 -3.27 -39.30 -22.59
N SER A 111 -4.09 -38.66 -21.76
CA SER A 111 -5.52 -38.49 -22.05
C SER A 111 -5.76 -37.55 -23.24
N THR A 112 -6.83 -37.80 -23.99
CA THR A 112 -7.31 -36.95 -25.11
C THR A 112 -7.91 -35.61 -24.60
N PRO A 113 -7.70 -34.47 -25.28
CA PRO A 113 -8.22 -33.16 -24.85
C PRO A 113 -9.77 -33.01 -24.98
N LEU A 114 -10.44 -32.38 -23.98
CA LEU A 114 -11.92 -32.21 -23.88
C LEU A 114 -12.57 -31.51 -25.08
N ASP A 115 -13.80 -31.93 -25.43
CA ASP A 115 -14.57 -31.42 -26.56
C ASP A 115 -15.10 -29.98 -26.38
N ASN A 116 -14.83 -29.14 -27.38
CA ASN A 116 -15.55 -27.91 -27.69
C ASN A 116 -15.69 -27.84 -29.22
N PRO A 117 -16.91 -27.73 -29.76
CA PRO A 117 -17.12 -27.87 -31.19
C PRO A 117 -16.65 -26.61 -31.93
N THR A 118 -15.91 -26.87 -33.00
CA THR A 118 -15.55 -26.00 -34.13
C THR A 118 -14.15 -25.35 -34.11
N TRP A 119 -13.41 -25.72 -35.18
CA TRP A 119 -12.32 -25.01 -35.86
C TRP A 119 -10.84 -25.38 -35.68
N ARG A 120 -10.40 -26.41 -34.94
CA ARG A 120 -9.02 -26.97 -35.10
C ARG A 120 -8.89 -28.49 -34.86
N PRO A 121 -8.02 -29.22 -35.61
CA PRO A 121 -7.75 -30.65 -35.37
C PRO A 121 -7.10 -30.92 -34.00
N ARG A 122 -7.53 -31.97 -33.28
CA ARG A 122 -6.99 -32.40 -31.98
C ARG A 122 -5.81 -33.36 -32.17
N VAL A 123 -4.73 -33.19 -31.41
CA VAL A 123 -3.60 -34.14 -31.38
C VAL A 123 -3.28 -34.48 -29.93
N THR A 124 -3.33 -35.77 -29.57
CA THR A 124 -2.94 -36.26 -28.24
C THR A 124 -1.42 -36.27 -28.13
N ALA A 125 -0.88 -35.85 -26.97
CA ALA A 125 0.56 -35.93 -26.73
C ALA A 125 1.06 -37.39 -26.70
N THR A 126 2.30 -37.62 -27.13
CA THR A 126 3.00 -38.91 -27.03
C THR A 126 4.41 -38.72 -26.47
N GLY A 127 4.96 -39.75 -25.82
CA GLY A 127 6.28 -39.69 -25.19
C GLY A 127 6.84 -41.06 -24.82
N THR A 128 8.13 -41.12 -24.51
CA THR A 128 8.86 -42.33 -24.08
C THR A 128 9.50 -42.13 -22.70
N ALA A 129 9.54 -43.19 -21.90
CA ALA A 129 10.13 -43.17 -20.54
C ALA A 129 11.57 -43.70 -20.56
N THR A 130 12.46 -43.07 -19.80
CA THR A 130 13.85 -43.49 -19.63
C THR A 130 14.01 -44.17 -18.28
N ILE A 131 14.61 -45.36 -18.23
CA ILE A 131 14.91 -46.06 -16.97
C ILE A 131 16.40 -45.99 -16.66
N THR A 132 16.73 -45.71 -15.39
CA THR A 132 18.07 -45.92 -14.83
C THR A 132 17.94 -46.75 -13.54
N ASN A 133 18.74 -47.83 -13.41
CA ASN A 133 18.75 -48.73 -12.25
C ASN A 133 17.36 -49.28 -11.86
N GLY A 134 16.55 -49.63 -12.85
CA GLY A 134 15.20 -50.19 -12.63
C GLY A 134 14.14 -49.16 -12.22
N ARG A 135 14.42 -47.86 -12.29
CA ARG A 135 13.44 -46.78 -12.02
C ARG A 135 13.30 -45.83 -13.20
N VAL A 136 12.12 -45.25 -13.41
CA VAL A 136 11.93 -44.19 -14.41
C VAL A 136 12.62 -42.90 -13.95
N THR A 137 13.57 -42.40 -14.73
CA THR A 137 14.36 -41.20 -14.40
C THR A 137 14.12 -40.04 -15.36
N GLY A 138 13.31 -40.22 -16.39
CA GLY A 138 12.98 -39.15 -17.33
C GLY A 138 11.83 -39.52 -18.27
N VAL A 139 11.18 -38.50 -18.82
CA VAL A 139 10.18 -38.61 -19.88
C VAL A 139 10.62 -37.69 -21.03
N THR A 140 10.70 -38.24 -22.23
CA THR A 140 10.90 -37.45 -23.45
C THR A 140 9.58 -37.36 -24.20
N ILE A 141 9.07 -36.15 -24.39
CA ILE A 141 7.86 -35.91 -25.18
C ILE A 141 8.22 -35.98 -26.66
N THR A 142 7.62 -36.93 -27.38
CA THR A 142 7.84 -37.12 -28.82
C THR A 142 6.85 -36.31 -29.66
N THR A 143 5.62 -36.10 -29.19
CA THR A 143 4.73 -35.05 -29.73
C THR A 143 3.97 -34.33 -28.61
N SER A 144 3.93 -33.00 -28.68
CA SER A 144 3.45 -32.11 -27.59
C SER A 144 1.93 -32.10 -27.39
N GLY A 145 1.17 -32.66 -28.34
CA GLY A 145 -0.28 -32.53 -28.42
C GLY A 145 -0.78 -31.09 -28.53
N SER A 146 -2.09 -30.90 -28.73
CA SER A 146 -2.72 -29.58 -28.88
C SER A 146 -4.13 -29.54 -28.25
N ASN A 147 -4.55 -28.35 -27.79
CA ASN A 147 -5.88 -28.05 -27.22
C ASN A 147 -6.18 -28.53 -25.78
N TYR A 148 -5.20 -28.56 -24.87
CA TYR A 148 -5.42 -28.78 -23.42
C TYR A 148 -5.84 -27.48 -22.69
N THR A 149 -6.62 -27.55 -21.59
CA THR A 149 -7.08 -26.36 -20.83
C THR A 149 -6.56 -26.33 -19.37
N LEU A 150 -6.35 -25.13 -18.80
CA LEU A 150 -5.87 -24.94 -17.41
C LEU A 150 -6.85 -25.37 -16.30
N ALA A 151 -8.13 -25.59 -16.61
CA ALA A 151 -9.14 -26.01 -15.63
C ALA A 151 -8.98 -27.48 -15.18
N SER A 152 -8.01 -28.20 -15.75
CA SER A 152 -7.74 -29.61 -15.53
C SER A 152 -6.29 -29.91 -15.19
N PHE A 153 -5.98 -29.92 -13.89
CA PHE A 153 -4.74 -30.49 -13.34
C PHE A 153 -4.99 -31.95 -12.90
N PRO A 154 -4.09 -32.89 -13.21
CA PRO A 154 -4.14 -34.24 -12.64
C PRO A 154 -3.55 -34.34 -11.24
N THR A 155 -4.17 -35.17 -10.40
CA THR A 155 -3.50 -35.98 -9.39
C THR A 155 -3.54 -37.44 -9.83
N ILE A 156 -2.44 -38.16 -9.66
CA ILE A 156 -2.36 -39.61 -9.92
C ILE A 156 -2.49 -40.33 -8.58
N THR A 157 -3.29 -41.40 -8.55
CA THR A 157 -3.32 -42.37 -7.45
C THR A 157 -3.24 -43.77 -8.04
N VAL A 158 -2.27 -44.57 -7.60
CA VAL A 158 -2.21 -46.01 -7.88
C VAL A 158 -2.51 -46.75 -6.58
N THR A 159 -3.34 -47.79 -6.65
CA THR A 159 -3.65 -48.68 -5.52
C THR A 159 -3.22 -50.11 -5.87
N GLY A 160 -2.48 -50.74 -4.94
CA GLY A 160 -2.07 -52.15 -5.00
C GLY A 160 -1.03 -52.41 -3.88
N GLY A 161 -1.28 -53.40 -3.01
CA GLY A 161 -0.66 -53.48 -1.68
C GLY A 161 0.73 -54.12 -1.58
N GLY A 162 1.52 -53.67 -0.58
CA GLY A 162 2.78 -54.27 -0.11
C GLY A 162 3.67 -53.29 0.69
N LEU A 163 4.44 -53.79 1.66
CA LEU A 163 5.09 -53.05 2.77
C LEU A 163 6.36 -52.22 2.44
N ALA A 164 6.61 -51.22 3.30
CA ALA A 164 7.50 -50.06 3.19
C ALA A 164 9.04 -50.28 3.18
N ALA A 165 9.78 -49.35 2.56
CA ALA A 165 11.13 -48.92 2.99
C ALA A 165 11.55 -47.53 2.41
N THR A 166 12.27 -46.76 3.24
CA THR A 166 12.66 -45.34 3.18
C THR A 166 13.81 -44.96 2.23
N GLY A 167 13.76 -43.74 1.66
CA GLY A 167 14.93 -43.03 1.08
C GLY A 167 14.60 -41.61 0.57
N THR A 168 15.14 -40.58 1.22
CA THR A 168 15.03 -39.13 0.91
C THR A 168 15.83 -38.70 -0.32
N HIS A 169 15.30 -37.81 -1.20
CA HIS A 169 16.02 -36.62 -1.70
C HIS A 169 15.18 -35.61 -2.54
N ALA A 170 15.32 -34.34 -2.11
CA ALA A 170 15.13 -32.99 -2.69
C ALA A 170 14.24 -32.69 -3.92
N VAL A 171 13.31 -31.73 -3.70
CA VAL A 171 12.38 -31.08 -4.65
C VAL A 171 12.81 -29.62 -4.90
N LEU A 172 12.70 -29.11 -6.14
CA LEU A 172 12.97 -27.70 -6.53
C LEU A 172 11.65 -26.89 -6.67
N VAL A 173 11.66 -25.59 -6.30
CA VAL A 173 10.50 -24.67 -6.25
C VAL A 173 10.63 -23.54 -7.32
N PRO A 174 9.54 -23.03 -7.95
CA PRO A 174 9.60 -22.10 -9.09
C PRO A 174 9.84 -20.60 -8.74
N VAL A 175 10.43 -19.85 -9.69
CA VAL A 175 10.81 -18.41 -9.59
C VAL A 175 9.77 -17.49 -10.25
N LEU A 176 9.57 -16.28 -9.70
CA LEU A 176 8.38 -15.43 -9.90
C LEU A 176 8.57 -14.10 -10.66
N ARG A 177 9.73 -13.76 -11.27
CA ARG A 177 9.92 -12.63 -12.24
C ARG A 177 11.38 -12.51 -12.74
N ASN A 178 11.58 -12.30 -14.06
CA ASN A 178 12.91 -12.13 -14.69
C ASN A 178 13.28 -10.64 -14.90
N GLY A 179 14.57 -10.27 -14.76
CA GLY A 179 15.14 -8.98 -15.18
C GLY A 179 15.85 -9.06 -16.54
N ARG A 180 15.76 -8.01 -17.39
CA ARG A 180 16.25 -8.00 -18.79
C ARG A 180 17.53 -7.14 -18.97
N GLY A 181 18.39 -7.44 -19.96
CA GLY A 181 19.45 -6.51 -20.44
C GLY A 181 20.89 -7.03 -20.57
N TYR A 182 21.17 -8.34 -20.45
CA TYR A 182 22.54 -8.88 -20.40
C TYR A 182 23.13 -9.22 -21.77
N THR A 183 24.42 -8.91 -21.98
CA THR A 183 25.19 -9.24 -23.20
C THR A 183 26.17 -10.42 -23.03
N SER A 184 26.34 -10.96 -21.81
CA SER A 184 27.18 -12.12 -21.49
C SER A 184 26.75 -12.81 -20.18
N ASN A 185 27.22 -14.05 -19.94
CA ASN A 185 26.92 -14.81 -18.72
C ASN A 185 27.49 -14.13 -17.45
N PRO A 186 26.79 -14.16 -16.31
CA PRO A 186 27.29 -13.66 -15.04
C PRO A 186 28.51 -14.45 -14.54
N THR A 187 29.50 -13.74 -14.00
CA THR A 187 30.73 -14.33 -13.43
C THR A 187 30.45 -14.87 -12.03
N LEU A 188 31.05 -16.01 -11.70
CA LEU A 188 30.69 -16.76 -10.51
C LEU A 188 31.92 -17.08 -9.66
N THR A 189 31.91 -16.66 -8.40
CA THR A 189 33.04 -16.82 -7.48
C THR A 189 32.55 -17.46 -6.18
N ILE A 190 33.15 -18.60 -5.81
CA ILE A 190 32.81 -19.35 -4.59
C ILE A 190 34.01 -19.32 -3.65
N THR A 191 33.81 -18.88 -2.42
CA THR A 191 34.81 -19.00 -1.35
C THR A 191 34.19 -19.75 -0.16
N SER A 192 34.75 -20.93 0.14
CA SER A 192 34.32 -21.80 1.24
C SER A 192 35.40 -21.86 2.32
N PRO A 193 35.06 -21.72 3.62
CA PRO A 193 36.08 -21.75 4.68
C PRO A 193 36.53 -23.14 5.18
N THR A 194 35.75 -24.21 4.99
CA THR A 194 36.01 -25.52 5.64
C THR A 194 35.65 -26.78 4.82
N GLY A 195 35.45 -26.65 3.50
CA GLY A 195 35.21 -27.80 2.60
C GLY A 195 35.23 -27.40 1.12
N THR A 196 35.27 -28.37 0.20
CA THR A 196 35.24 -28.14 -1.25
C THR A 196 34.02 -27.27 -1.60
N GLY A 197 34.26 -26.08 -2.17
CA GLY A 197 33.22 -25.09 -2.43
C GLY A 197 32.11 -25.63 -3.35
N ALA A 198 30.87 -25.19 -3.12
CA ALA A 198 29.74 -25.57 -3.95
C ALA A 198 29.91 -25.06 -5.39
N VAL A 199 29.98 -25.94 -6.39
CA VAL A 199 30.03 -25.57 -7.81
C VAL A 199 28.61 -25.29 -8.27
N ILE A 200 28.37 -24.19 -8.95
CA ILE A 200 27.03 -23.80 -9.43
C ILE A 200 27.11 -23.34 -10.88
N SER A 201 26.03 -23.54 -11.62
CA SER A 201 25.86 -23.06 -12.98
C SER A 201 24.66 -22.11 -13.04
N SER A 202 24.75 -21.06 -13.86
CA SER A 202 23.61 -20.21 -14.18
C SER A 202 23.22 -20.43 -15.64
N SER A 203 21.92 -20.51 -15.94
CA SER A 203 21.42 -20.61 -17.30
C SER A 203 20.68 -19.34 -17.69
N LEU A 204 20.92 -18.89 -18.92
CA LEU A 204 20.49 -17.59 -19.42
C LEU A 204 19.25 -17.75 -20.30
N ILE A 205 18.09 -17.38 -19.76
CA ILE A 205 16.88 -17.15 -20.55
C ILE A 205 16.26 -15.84 -20.05
N ALA A 206 16.64 -14.73 -20.70
CA ALA A 206 16.15 -13.37 -20.44
C ALA A 206 16.35 -12.82 -19.01
N GLY A 207 17.31 -13.37 -18.25
CA GLY A 207 17.71 -12.99 -16.88
C GLY A 207 18.43 -14.15 -16.16
N ILE A 208 18.83 -14.00 -14.88
CA ILE A 208 19.20 -15.17 -14.04
C ILE A 208 17.90 -15.96 -13.79
N GLY A 209 17.59 -16.91 -14.67
CA GLY A 209 16.37 -17.72 -14.59
C GLY A 209 16.44 -18.82 -13.52
N SER A 210 17.64 -19.31 -13.24
CA SER A 210 17.90 -20.33 -12.23
C SER A 210 19.38 -20.30 -11.81
N ILE A 211 19.65 -20.52 -10.53
CA ILE A 211 21.00 -20.82 -10.03
C ILE A 211 21.00 -22.33 -9.72
N GLY A 212 21.57 -23.13 -10.61
CA GLY A 212 21.69 -24.56 -10.46
C GLY A 212 22.89 -24.91 -9.59
N VAL A 213 22.72 -25.81 -8.62
CA VAL A 213 23.83 -26.32 -7.82
C VAL A 213 24.37 -27.58 -8.50
N THR A 214 25.57 -27.51 -9.09
CA THR A 214 26.21 -28.63 -9.82
C THR A 214 27.10 -29.48 -8.91
N ALA A 215 27.53 -28.94 -7.77
CA ALA A 215 28.07 -29.69 -6.64
C ALA A 215 27.76 -28.91 -5.35
N GLY A 216 27.07 -29.49 -4.37
CA GLY A 216 26.58 -28.76 -3.18
C GLY A 216 27.65 -28.33 -2.17
N GLY A 217 28.91 -28.71 -2.40
CA GLY A 217 29.96 -28.64 -1.38
C GLY A 217 29.60 -29.43 -0.12
N GLY A 218 30.43 -29.37 0.92
CA GLY A 218 30.18 -30.06 2.18
C GLY A 218 30.65 -29.26 3.39
N GLY A 219 29.97 -29.42 4.53
CA GLY A 219 30.30 -28.76 5.80
C GLY A 219 29.35 -27.60 6.19
N TYR A 220 28.32 -27.33 5.40
CA TYR A 220 27.31 -26.32 5.71
C TYR A 220 26.31 -26.86 6.72
N THR A 221 26.15 -26.18 7.85
CA THR A 221 25.23 -26.55 8.94
C THR A 221 24.12 -25.52 9.13
N THR A 222 24.30 -24.32 8.55
CA THR A 222 23.26 -23.34 8.28
C THR A 222 23.31 -22.96 6.80
N PRO A 223 22.18 -22.59 6.17
CA PRO A 223 22.19 -22.23 4.76
C PRO A 223 23.09 -20.99 4.51
N PRO A 224 24.02 -21.03 3.54
CA PRO A 224 24.90 -19.92 3.26
C PRO A 224 24.17 -18.72 2.66
N THR A 225 24.73 -17.54 2.82
CA THR A 225 24.19 -16.30 2.25
C THR A 225 24.49 -16.23 0.76
N VAL A 226 23.47 -15.94 -0.07
CA VAL A 226 23.63 -15.78 -1.52
C VAL A 226 23.33 -14.33 -1.91
N ARG A 227 24.34 -13.62 -2.45
CA ARG A 227 24.23 -12.24 -2.93
C ARG A 227 24.50 -12.15 -4.43
N ILE A 228 23.69 -11.34 -5.14
CA ILE A 228 23.81 -11.08 -6.57
C ILE A 228 24.16 -9.59 -6.76
N GLN A 229 25.37 -9.27 -7.21
CA GLN A 229 25.91 -7.90 -7.29
C GLN A 229 26.01 -7.40 -8.74
N GLY A 230 25.59 -6.17 -9.01
CA GLY A 230 25.76 -5.49 -10.31
C GLY A 230 25.35 -4.02 -10.20
N ALA A 231 25.69 -3.19 -11.19
CA ALA A 231 25.40 -1.74 -11.16
C ALA A 231 23.89 -1.45 -11.33
N ALA A 232 23.10 -1.62 -10.26
CA ALA A 232 21.70 -1.23 -10.18
C ALA A 232 21.31 -0.83 -8.74
N PRO A 233 20.24 -0.03 -8.51
CA PRO A 233 20.07 0.72 -7.26
C PRO A 233 19.39 -0.02 -6.09
N GLN A 234 19.03 -1.31 -6.18
CA GLN A 234 18.37 -2.05 -5.07
C GLN A 234 18.64 -3.57 -5.10
N ASP A 235 18.60 -4.18 -3.90
CA ASP A 235 19.04 -5.53 -3.55
C ASP A 235 18.26 -6.68 -4.22
N THR A 236 18.97 -7.47 -5.03
CA THR A 236 18.53 -8.81 -5.47
C THR A 236 18.94 -9.82 -4.40
N SER A 237 18.00 -10.57 -3.84
CA SER A 237 18.24 -11.55 -2.77
C SER A 237 18.02 -12.97 -3.27
N ALA A 238 18.85 -13.91 -2.81
CA ALA A 238 18.67 -15.34 -3.03
C ALA A 238 18.91 -16.09 -1.72
N ALA A 239 18.22 -17.22 -1.54
CA ALA A 239 18.32 -18.07 -0.37
C ALA A 239 18.85 -19.44 -0.77
N ALA A 240 19.88 -19.91 -0.07
CA ALA A 240 20.33 -21.29 -0.15
C ALA A 240 19.45 -22.18 0.76
N ALA A 241 19.29 -23.45 0.42
CA ALA A 241 18.73 -24.47 1.30
C ALA A 241 19.70 -25.64 1.42
N LEU A 242 19.74 -26.29 2.59
CA LEU A 242 20.62 -27.43 2.84
C LEU A 242 19.87 -28.76 2.74
N SER A 243 20.58 -29.80 2.29
CA SER A 243 20.20 -31.20 2.48
C SER A 243 21.38 -31.91 3.15
N GLY A 244 21.22 -32.29 4.42
CA GLY A 244 22.35 -32.67 5.27
C GLY A 244 23.35 -31.51 5.40
N ASN A 245 24.64 -31.79 5.22
CA ASN A 245 25.71 -30.78 5.30
C ASN A 245 26.08 -30.12 3.95
N THR A 246 25.17 -30.16 2.97
CA THR A 246 25.44 -29.74 1.59
C THR A 246 24.40 -28.74 1.11
N VAL A 247 24.79 -27.75 0.29
CA VAL A 247 23.84 -26.84 -0.36
C VAL A 247 23.06 -27.63 -1.40
N SER A 248 21.76 -27.74 -1.18
CA SER A 248 20.85 -28.51 -2.03
C SER A 248 20.21 -27.67 -3.12
N THR A 249 19.82 -26.43 -2.80
CA THR A 249 19.16 -25.52 -3.74
C THR A 249 19.56 -24.07 -3.45
N ILE A 250 19.46 -23.22 -4.48
CA ILE A 250 19.56 -21.77 -4.37
C ILE A 250 18.37 -21.16 -5.11
N SER A 251 17.51 -20.46 -4.39
CA SER A 251 16.30 -19.85 -4.92
C SER A 251 16.42 -18.34 -4.90
N VAL A 252 16.21 -17.69 -6.04
CA VAL A 252 16.16 -16.22 -6.11
C VAL A 252 14.84 -15.75 -5.48
N THR A 253 14.94 -15.00 -4.38
CA THR A 253 13.79 -14.57 -3.55
C THR A 253 13.26 -13.19 -3.91
N SER A 254 14.08 -12.32 -4.54
CA SER A 254 13.65 -11.05 -5.13
C SER A 254 14.52 -10.69 -6.34
N GLY A 255 13.93 -10.51 -7.52
CA GLY A 255 14.63 -10.12 -8.75
C GLY A 255 14.53 -8.62 -9.05
N SER A 256 15.66 -7.95 -9.34
CA SER A 256 15.69 -6.58 -9.88
C SER A 256 15.68 -6.60 -11.42
N SER A 257 15.03 -5.60 -12.03
CA SER A 257 14.84 -5.51 -13.49
C SER A 257 15.78 -4.52 -14.20
N ARG A 258 16.86 -4.05 -13.56
CA ARG A 258 17.66 -2.91 -14.05
C ARG A 258 19.18 -3.13 -14.13
N PHE A 259 19.66 -4.36 -14.24
CA PHE A 259 21.09 -4.58 -14.44
C PHE A 259 21.49 -4.25 -15.89
N SER A 260 22.44 -3.32 -16.08
CA SER A 260 23.00 -2.94 -17.38
C SER A 260 24.23 -3.75 -17.80
N THR A 261 24.80 -4.54 -16.88
CA THR A 261 25.92 -5.45 -17.08
C THR A 261 25.68 -6.76 -16.33
N ALA A 262 26.38 -7.84 -16.71
CA ALA A 262 26.23 -9.15 -16.08
C ALA A 262 26.61 -9.07 -14.57
N PRO A 263 25.72 -9.47 -13.64
CA PRO A 263 25.99 -9.40 -12.21
C PRO A 263 26.95 -10.52 -11.78
N SER A 264 27.66 -10.35 -10.67
CA SER A 264 28.39 -11.43 -10.01
C SER A 264 27.51 -12.12 -8.95
N ILE A 265 27.59 -13.45 -8.86
CA ILE A 265 26.89 -14.23 -7.81
C ILE A 265 27.94 -14.67 -6.78
N ASN A 266 27.75 -14.26 -5.54
CA ASN A 266 28.65 -14.57 -4.43
C ASN A 266 27.90 -15.39 -3.37
N ILE A 267 28.45 -16.57 -3.05
CA ILE A 267 28.01 -17.41 -1.94
C ILE A 267 29.07 -17.32 -0.87
N SER A 268 28.80 -16.56 0.19
CA SER A 268 29.64 -16.51 1.37
C SER A 268 29.06 -17.44 2.42
N GLY A 269 29.86 -18.41 2.89
CA GLY A 269 29.48 -19.26 4.02
C GLY A 269 29.10 -18.41 5.23
N GLY A 270 27.99 -18.76 5.89
CA GLY A 270 27.73 -18.27 7.25
C GLY A 270 28.88 -18.65 8.18
N LEU A 271 29.03 -17.93 9.29
CA LEU A 271 29.98 -18.36 10.32
C LEU A 271 29.68 -19.82 10.70
N PRO A 272 30.71 -20.68 10.86
CA PRO A 272 30.45 -22.04 11.32
C PRO A 272 29.71 -22.01 12.65
N PRO A 273 28.91 -23.04 12.95
CA PRO A 273 28.19 -23.12 14.22
C PRO A 273 29.16 -22.93 15.36
N LEU A 274 28.70 -22.19 16.37
CA LEU A 274 29.46 -22.09 17.60
C LEU A 274 29.59 -23.49 18.22
N PRO A 275 30.80 -23.86 18.68
CA PRO A 275 31.02 -25.09 19.43
C PRO A 275 29.99 -25.29 20.56
N ALA A 276 29.77 -26.56 20.93
CA ALA A 276 28.94 -26.86 22.10
C ALA A 276 29.51 -26.17 23.36
N VAL A 277 28.62 -25.66 24.20
CA VAL A 277 28.97 -24.99 25.45
C VAL A 277 28.64 -25.88 26.64
N SER A 278 29.55 -25.97 27.59
CA SER A 278 29.30 -26.56 28.92
C SER A 278 28.63 -25.53 29.85
N ASN A 279 28.04 -25.98 30.96
CA ASN A 279 27.46 -25.06 31.94
C ASN A 279 28.49 -24.04 32.44
N ASN A 280 28.09 -22.77 32.55
CA ASN A 280 28.96 -21.62 32.84
C ASN A 280 30.08 -21.38 31.82
N GLN A 281 29.73 -21.51 30.54
CA GLN A 281 30.60 -21.18 29.42
C GLN A 281 29.89 -20.27 28.42
N ILE A 282 30.66 -19.37 27.79
CA ILE A 282 30.22 -18.56 26.65
C ILE A 282 31.18 -18.83 25.49
N VAL A 283 30.64 -19.04 24.30
CA VAL A 283 31.39 -19.12 23.05
C VAL A 283 30.70 -18.20 22.05
N ALA A 284 31.45 -17.32 21.39
CA ALA A 284 30.86 -16.29 20.55
C ALA A 284 31.79 -15.89 19.41
N TRP A 285 31.18 -15.52 18.28
CA TRP A 285 31.87 -14.92 17.14
C TRP A 285 31.86 -13.40 17.26
N CYS A 286 33.02 -12.78 17.08
CA CYS A 286 33.17 -11.34 16.97
C CYS A 286 33.69 -10.95 15.58
N SER A 287 33.02 -10.02 14.90
CA SER A 287 33.49 -9.44 13.65
C SER A 287 34.65 -8.48 13.91
N VAL A 288 35.80 -8.74 13.27
CA VAL A 288 37.01 -7.88 13.32
C VAL A 288 37.30 -7.35 11.92
N TYR A 289 37.12 -6.06 11.73
CA TYR A 289 37.40 -5.33 10.49
C TYR A 289 38.87 -4.88 10.43
N ASP A 290 39.39 -4.63 9.23
CA ASP A 290 40.76 -4.12 9.07
C ASP A 290 40.84 -2.61 9.36
N ASN A 291 40.59 -2.23 10.62
CA ASN A 291 40.72 -0.88 11.14
C ASN A 291 40.93 -0.92 12.66
N ASN A 292 41.02 0.24 13.30
CA ASN A 292 41.22 0.35 14.75
C ASN A 292 39.92 0.63 15.52
N SER A 293 38.76 0.45 14.89
CA SER A 293 37.44 0.72 15.49
C SER A 293 36.74 -0.55 15.98
N ASN A 294 37.46 -1.68 16.06
CA ASN A 294 36.91 -2.94 16.55
C ASN A 294 37.03 -3.02 18.06
N PHE A 295 35.90 -2.88 18.72
CA PHE A 295 35.84 -2.98 20.17
C PHE A 295 34.86 -4.08 20.55
N VAL A 296 35.25 -4.88 21.54
CA VAL A 296 34.41 -5.90 22.14
C VAL A 296 34.54 -5.81 23.65
N GLY A 297 33.42 -5.94 24.34
CA GLY A 297 33.36 -5.89 25.79
C GLY A 297 32.29 -6.81 26.34
N LEU A 298 32.54 -7.32 27.53
CA LEU A 298 31.56 -7.97 28.38
C LEU A 298 31.91 -7.77 29.86
N GLN A 299 30.91 -7.88 30.71
CA GLN A 299 31.07 -7.91 32.16
C GLN A 299 30.26 -9.08 32.70
N ILE A 300 30.91 -9.86 33.56
CA ILE A 300 30.30 -11.03 34.21
C ILE A 300 30.47 -10.90 35.71
N SER A 301 29.38 -11.00 36.45
CA SER A 301 29.42 -11.28 37.89
C SER A 301 29.31 -12.77 38.11
N THR A 302 30.08 -13.30 39.07
CA THR A 302 30.15 -14.72 39.42
C THR A 302 29.74 -14.96 40.87
N ASN A 303 29.31 -16.18 41.17
CA ASN A 303 29.13 -16.68 42.54
C ASN A 303 30.40 -17.44 43.00
N GLY A 304 30.64 -17.54 44.32
CA GLY A 304 31.75 -18.33 44.88
C GLY A 304 33.11 -17.60 45.03
N GLY A 305 33.17 -16.29 44.76
CA GLY A 305 34.34 -15.44 45.06
C GLY A 305 35.46 -15.40 44.03
N GLY A 306 35.42 -16.23 42.98
CA GLY A 306 36.39 -16.19 41.87
C GLY A 306 35.97 -15.25 40.74
N GLY A 307 36.69 -15.29 39.61
CA GLY A 307 36.48 -14.44 38.45
C GLY A 307 36.06 -15.20 37.20
N TYR A 308 36.41 -14.65 36.04
CA TYR A 308 36.25 -15.28 34.73
C TYR A 308 37.49 -15.05 33.86
N THR A 309 37.71 -15.93 32.89
CA THR A 309 38.79 -15.86 31.90
C THR A 309 38.18 -15.67 30.53
N VAL A 310 38.69 -14.72 29.75
CA VAL A 310 38.30 -14.49 28.36
C VAL A 310 39.49 -14.81 27.45
N ASN A 311 39.33 -15.82 26.60
CA ASN A 311 40.20 -16.03 25.45
C ASN A 311 39.58 -15.31 24.26
N TRP A 312 40.33 -14.36 23.71
CA TRP A 312 39.86 -13.43 22.70
C TRP A 312 40.00 -13.95 21.25
N GLY A 313 40.43 -15.20 21.06
CA GLY A 313 40.43 -15.84 19.74
C GLY A 313 41.57 -15.43 18.80
N ASP A 314 42.49 -14.59 19.24
CA ASP A 314 43.73 -14.21 18.53
C ASP A 314 45.00 -14.69 19.26
N GLY A 315 44.84 -15.67 20.15
CA GLY A 315 45.91 -16.21 20.97
C GLY A 315 46.11 -15.52 22.32
N THR A 316 45.44 -14.39 22.61
CA THR A 316 45.52 -13.75 23.93
C THR A 316 44.38 -14.18 24.86
N SER A 317 44.70 -14.37 26.14
CA SER A 317 43.73 -14.69 27.19
C SER A 317 43.96 -13.82 28.42
N ASN A 318 42.89 -13.34 29.05
CA ASN A 318 42.96 -12.45 30.21
C ASN A 318 42.00 -12.92 31.32
N ASN A 319 42.45 -12.81 32.58
CA ASN A 319 41.64 -13.07 33.77
C ASN A 319 41.05 -11.78 34.31
N TYR A 320 39.79 -11.81 34.70
CA TYR A 320 39.05 -10.68 35.25
C TYR A 320 38.36 -11.10 36.55
N ASN A 321 38.38 -10.20 37.54
CA ASN A 321 37.62 -10.39 38.77
C ASN A 321 36.11 -10.33 38.47
N SER A 322 35.29 -10.90 39.36
CA SER A 322 33.82 -10.76 39.31
C SER A 322 33.42 -9.28 39.17
N ALA A 323 32.46 -8.99 38.29
CA ALA A 323 31.98 -7.66 37.94
C ALA A 323 33.01 -6.71 37.30
N ALA A 324 34.26 -7.11 37.07
CA ALA A 324 35.18 -6.33 36.25
C ALA A 324 34.76 -6.39 34.77
N THR A 325 35.01 -5.33 34.01
CA THR A 325 34.77 -5.30 32.56
C THR A 325 35.94 -5.93 31.82
N GLY A 326 35.69 -7.04 31.15
CA GLY A 326 36.59 -7.62 30.16
C GLY A 326 36.39 -6.91 28.84
N SER A 327 37.45 -6.33 28.28
CA SER A 327 37.35 -5.64 27.00
C SER A 327 38.61 -5.79 26.17
N LYS A 328 38.42 -5.68 24.86
CA LYS A 328 39.49 -5.76 23.87
C LYS A 328 39.23 -4.84 22.70
N GLN A 329 40.30 -4.19 22.23
CA GLN A 329 40.35 -3.53 20.94
C GLN A 329 41.14 -4.44 19.98
N TYR A 330 40.52 -4.85 18.87
CA TYR A 330 41.26 -5.49 17.78
C TYR A 330 41.79 -4.40 16.84
N THR A 331 43.10 -4.36 16.67
CA THR A 331 43.77 -3.43 15.75
C THR A 331 43.92 -4.07 14.37
N THR A 332 44.40 -3.29 13.40
CA THR A 332 44.83 -3.83 12.09
C THR A 332 45.87 -4.96 12.23
N ALA A 333 46.74 -4.90 13.26
CA ALA A 333 47.66 -5.99 13.57
C ALA A 333 46.95 -7.25 14.07
N SER A 334 45.94 -7.09 14.96
CA SER A 334 45.09 -8.22 15.38
C SER A 334 44.35 -8.84 14.20
N PHE A 335 43.84 -8.01 13.28
CA PHE A 335 43.21 -8.46 12.05
C PHE A 335 44.18 -9.29 11.18
N ALA A 336 45.42 -8.84 11.01
CA ALA A 336 46.43 -9.61 10.27
C ALA A 336 46.74 -10.96 10.96
N ALA A 337 46.83 -10.97 12.29
CA ALA A 337 47.18 -12.13 13.10
C ALA A 337 46.07 -13.20 13.21
N LEU A 338 44.80 -12.83 13.03
CA LEU A 338 43.71 -13.80 12.99
C LEU A 338 43.92 -14.79 11.83
N THR A 339 44.14 -16.06 12.18
CA THR A 339 44.37 -17.18 11.26
C THR A 339 43.07 -17.81 10.73
N SER A 340 41.92 -17.18 10.98
CA SER A 340 40.62 -17.73 10.55
C SER A 340 40.59 -17.94 9.04
N SER A 341 40.38 -19.19 8.60
CA SER A 341 40.12 -19.50 7.17
C SER A 341 38.81 -18.89 6.66
N ILE A 342 37.98 -18.41 7.59
CA ILE A 342 36.70 -17.76 7.35
C ILE A 342 36.99 -16.26 7.22
N TYR A 343 36.95 -15.72 6.01
CA TYR A 343 37.03 -14.28 5.76
C TYR A 343 35.76 -13.85 5.03
N SER A 344 35.05 -12.86 5.57
CA SER A 344 33.91 -12.27 4.86
C SER A 344 34.45 -11.34 3.79
N VAL A 345 34.51 -11.84 2.55
CA VAL A 345 34.87 -11.04 1.36
C VAL A 345 33.85 -9.94 1.05
N THR A 346 32.64 -10.06 1.59
CA THR A 346 31.51 -9.15 1.37
C THR A 346 31.43 -8.02 2.39
N ASP A 347 31.73 -8.32 3.66
CA ASP A 347 31.66 -7.33 4.76
C ASP A 347 33.06 -6.90 5.26
N LEU A 348 34.14 -7.39 4.63
CA LEU A 348 35.53 -7.03 4.91
C LEU A 348 35.97 -7.26 6.37
N TYR A 349 35.53 -8.36 7.00
CA TYR A 349 35.92 -8.72 8.36
C TYR A 349 36.43 -10.17 8.48
N LYS A 350 37.28 -10.42 9.49
CA LYS A 350 37.66 -11.75 9.98
C LYS A 350 36.96 -12.02 11.32
N PRO A 351 36.38 -13.21 11.54
CA PRO A 351 35.77 -13.56 12.80
C PRO A 351 36.80 -14.04 13.83
N ALA A 352 36.74 -13.48 15.04
CA ALA A 352 37.44 -13.99 16.20
C ALA A 352 36.52 -14.90 17.03
N LEU A 353 36.98 -16.11 17.36
CA LEU A 353 36.25 -17.03 18.24
C LEU A 353 36.59 -16.72 19.70
N ILE A 354 35.67 -16.06 20.39
CA ILE A 354 35.85 -15.71 21.80
C ILE A 354 35.27 -16.82 22.67
N THR A 355 36.01 -17.24 23.68
CA THR A 355 35.55 -18.21 24.69
C THR A 355 35.72 -17.65 26.10
N VAL A 356 34.73 -17.88 26.95
CA VAL A 356 34.70 -17.40 28.33
C VAL A 356 34.41 -18.55 29.28
N THR A 357 35.22 -18.69 30.31
CA THR A 357 35.09 -19.71 31.37
C THR A 357 35.24 -19.09 32.76
N LEU A 358 34.80 -19.79 33.79
CA LEU A 358 35.05 -19.41 35.19
C LEU A 358 36.54 -19.49 35.52
N SER A 359 36.98 -18.72 36.52
CA SER A 359 38.35 -18.76 37.04
C SER A 359 38.38 -18.61 38.57
N GLY A 360 39.46 -19.09 39.20
CA GLY A 360 39.61 -19.07 40.65
C GLY A 360 38.54 -19.93 41.35
N SER A 361 37.96 -19.42 42.44
CA SER A 361 36.92 -20.11 43.22
C SER A 361 35.50 -19.91 42.69
N ALA A 362 35.32 -19.37 41.49
CA ALA A 362 34.00 -19.09 40.94
C ALA A 362 33.25 -20.39 40.64
N THR A 363 31.99 -20.47 41.06
CA THR A 363 31.16 -21.68 40.91
C THR A 363 30.12 -21.57 39.79
N SER A 364 29.69 -20.34 39.47
CA SER A 364 28.70 -20.09 38.41
C SER A 364 28.69 -18.64 37.94
N PHE A 365 28.18 -18.41 36.73
CA PHE A 365 27.79 -17.06 36.29
C PHE A 365 26.53 -16.60 37.04
N SER A 366 26.52 -15.35 37.47
CA SER A 366 25.39 -14.69 38.16
C SER A 366 24.70 -13.67 37.26
N THR A 367 25.45 -12.75 36.65
CA THR A 367 24.93 -11.81 35.64
C THR A 367 25.90 -11.73 34.47
N VAL A 368 25.36 -11.49 33.27
CA VAL A 368 26.15 -11.36 32.03
C VAL A 368 25.68 -10.14 31.25
N ASN A 369 26.58 -9.21 31.00
CA ASN A 369 26.31 -7.98 30.27
C ASN A 369 27.28 -7.84 29.08
N PHE A 370 26.76 -7.91 27.86
CA PHE A 370 27.53 -7.77 26.62
C PHE A 370 27.60 -6.33 26.09
N THR A 371 26.92 -5.39 26.76
CA THR A 371 26.77 -3.99 26.31
C THR A 371 27.80 -3.05 26.93
N THR A 372 28.77 -3.58 27.67
CA THR A 372 29.81 -2.78 28.33
C THR A 372 30.78 -2.18 27.33
N ARG A 373 31.09 -0.89 27.50
CA ARG A 373 32.14 -0.22 26.72
C ARG A 373 33.53 -0.62 27.24
N PRO A 374 34.53 -0.79 26.37
CA PRO A 374 35.93 -0.69 26.76
C PRO A 374 36.24 0.69 27.32
N THR A 375 37.19 0.79 28.25
CA THR A 375 37.86 2.05 28.58
C THR A 375 38.62 2.54 27.36
N LEU A 376 38.12 3.60 26.71
CA LEU A 376 38.79 4.21 25.55
C LEU A 376 39.98 5.07 26.03
N PRO A 377 41.08 5.13 25.25
CA PRO A 377 42.10 6.15 25.44
C PRO A 377 41.48 7.55 25.36
N THR A 378 41.92 8.46 26.24
CA THR A 378 41.48 9.85 26.27
C THR A 378 41.61 10.51 24.88
N GLY A 379 40.50 10.97 24.30
CA GLY A 379 40.47 11.71 23.03
C GLY A 379 39.78 11.03 21.84
N SER A 380 39.26 9.80 21.97
CA SER A 380 38.56 9.12 20.87
C SER A 380 37.08 9.51 20.76
N LEU A 381 36.60 9.82 19.53
CA LEU A 381 35.22 10.24 19.26
C LEU A 381 34.21 9.15 19.64
N THR A 382 33.23 9.52 20.45
CA THR A 382 32.35 8.66 21.24
C THR A 382 31.12 8.11 20.49
N ASN A 383 30.93 8.50 19.23
CA ASN A 383 29.66 8.34 18.50
C ASN A 383 29.77 7.25 17.41
N GLY A 384 29.54 5.98 17.78
CA GLY A 384 29.28 4.93 16.79
C GLY A 384 29.91 3.54 17.01
N ILE A 385 30.51 3.26 18.16
CA ILE A 385 31.20 1.97 18.40
C ILE A 385 30.17 0.84 18.56
N SER A 386 30.01 0.00 17.53
CA SER A 386 29.28 -1.27 17.61
C SER A 386 30.15 -2.31 18.30
N ASN A 387 29.62 -2.99 19.32
CA ASN A 387 30.28 -4.19 19.85
C ASN A 387 30.23 -5.26 18.76
N GLY A 388 31.41 -5.79 18.37
CA GLY A 388 31.57 -6.71 17.25
C GLY A 388 30.88 -8.07 17.40
N TRP A 389 30.12 -8.30 18.48
CA TRP A 389 29.39 -9.54 18.72
C TRP A 389 28.43 -9.85 17.57
N LYS A 390 28.68 -10.96 16.88
CA LYS A 390 27.95 -11.42 15.69
C LYS A 390 27.08 -12.63 15.98
N SER A 391 27.56 -13.55 16.82
CA SER A 391 26.81 -14.73 17.25
C SER A 391 27.24 -15.11 18.66
N ILE A 392 26.30 -15.43 19.54
CA ILE A 392 26.60 -15.78 20.93
C ILE A 392 25.89 -17.08 21.31
N LYS A 393 26.63 -18.00 21.91
CA LYS A 393 26.12 -19.22 22.55
C LYS A 393 26.61 -19.27 23.98
N MET A 394 25.71 -19.44 24.95
CA MET A 394 26.06 -19.50 26.36
C MET A 394 25.26 -20.54 27.13
N ALA A 395 25.80 -20.99 28.26
CA ALA A 395 25.07 -21.80 29.24
C ALA A 395 25.36 -21.35 30.67
N GLY A 396 24.36 -21.47 31.55
CA GLY A 396 24.48 -21.09 32.95
C GLY A 396 23.18 -21.29 33.73
N ASP A 397 23.19 -22.12 34.77
CA ASP A 397 21.95 -22.40 35.51
C ASP A 397 21.63 -21.37 36.62
N GLN A 398 22.59 -20.51 36.96
CA GLN A 398 22.45 -19.51 38.03
C GLN A 398 22.41 -18.07 37.52
N VAL A 399 22.38 -17.87 36.20
CA VAL A 399 22.31 -16.53 35.63
C VAL A 399 20.95 -15.92 35.93
N SER A 400 20.96 -14.80 36.65
CA SER A 400 19.78 -14.05 37.08
C SER A 400 19.56 -12.76 36.29
N GLY A 401 20.57 -12.31 35.53
CA GLY A 401 20.48 -11.12 34.68
C GLY A 401 21.29 -11.26 33.39
N LEU A 402 20.68 -10.86 32.27
CA LEU A 402 21.26 -10.92 30.93
C LEU A 402 20.96 -9.64 30.15
N THR A 403 22.01 -8.98 29.64
CA THR A 403 21.90 -7.70 28.91
C THR A 403 22.63 -7.76 27.56
N LEU A 404 21.87 -7.65 26.46
CA LEU A 404 22.38 -7.50 25.08
C LEU A 404 21.88 -6.21 24.41
N GLY A 405 20.70 -5.74 24.81
CA GLY A 405 20.14 -4.43 24.47
C GLY A 405 20.20 -3.49 25.67
N GLN A 406 20.13 -2.19 25.39
CA GLN A 406 19.91 -1.15 26.41
C GLN A 406 18.79 -0.21 25.95
N SER A 407 18.28 0.61 26.88
CA SER A 407 17.13 1.50 26.71
C SER A 407 17.12 2.26 25.36
N ALA A 408 15.92 2.54 24.86
CA ALA A 408 15.73 3.26 23.60
C ALA A 408 16.46 4.62 23.65
N GLY A 409 17.34 4.85 22.68
CA GLY A 409 18.24 6.02 22.64
C GLY A 409 19.67 5.75 23.15
N SER A 410 19.93 4.60 23.77
CA SER A 410 21.30 4.15 24.09
C SER A 410 21.99 3.58 22.85
N TRP A 411 23.25 3.97 22.64
CA TRP A 411 24.09 3.46 21.56
C TRP A 411 24.67 2.06 21.84
N LEU A 412 24.37 1.46 23.00
CA LEU A 412 25.08 0.29 23.54
C LEU A 412 24.45 -1.08 23.22
N SER A 413 23.47 -1.13 22.33
CA SER A 413 22.83 -2.41 21.94
C SER A 413 23.69 -3.18 20.94
N LEU A 414 23.60 -4.52 20.94
CA LEU A 414 24.34 -5.36 20.00
C LEU A 414 23.73 -5.30 18.58
N LYS A 415 24.00 -4.22 17.84
CA LYS A 415 23.43 -3.97 16.51
C LYS A 415 23.89 -4.95 15.43
N GLN A 416 25.03 -5.62 15.64
CA GLN A 416 25.60 -6.62 14.71
C GLN A 416 25.26 -8.06 15.09
N LEU A 417 24.60 -8.30 16.23
CA LEU A 417 24.23 -9.65 16.65
C LEU A 417 23.22 -10.24 15.67
N GLU A 418 23.49 -11.42 15.14
CA GLU A 418 22.61 -12.14 14.21
C GLU A 418 21.96 -13.36 14.85
N THR A 419 22.68 -14.07 15.71
CA THR A 419 22.19 -15.29 16.37
C THR A 419 22.50 -15.29 17.87
N PHE A 420 21.55 -15.79 18.66
CA PHE A 420 21.72 -15.98 20.09
C PHE A 420 21.18 -17.33 20.55
N GLU A 421 21.95 -18.04 21.38
CA GLU A 421 21.58 -19.33 21.95
C GLU A 421 21.90 -19.36 23.45
N TYR A 422 20.91 -19.73 24.27
CA TYR A 422 21.07 -19.94 25.70
C TYR A 422 20.66 -21.37 26.06
N SER A 423 21.59 -22.16 26.60
CA SER A 423 21.35 -23.52 27.10
C SER A 423 21.32 -23.57 28.63
N GLY A 424 20.47 -24.44 29.20
CA GLY A 424 20.34 -24.61 30.66
C GLY A 424 19.20 -23.80 31.29
N SER A 425 18.90 -24.10 32.56
CA SER A 425 17.79 -23.51 33.31
C SER A 425 18.25 -22.25 34.04
N ASN A 426 18.01 -21.05 33.49
CA ASN A 426 18.43 -19.80 34.12
C ASN A 426 17.48 -19.34 35.26
N LYS A 427 17.89 -18.31 36.00
CA LYS A 427 17.13 -17.63 37.07
C LYS A 427 16.65 -16.24 36.66
N ILE A 428 16.58 -15.94 35.36
CA ILE A 428 16.19 -14.63 34.85
C ILE A 428 14.68 -14.44 35.08
N THR A 429 14.34 -13.42 35.85
CA THR A 429 12.93 -13.08 36.15
C THR A 429 12.40 -11.95 35.26
N THR A 430 13.27 -11.17 34.62
CA THR A 430 12.87 -10.11 33.69
C THR A 430 13.72 -10.17 32.43
N PHE A 431 13.05 -10.26 31.28
CA PHE A 431 13.66 -10.16 29.95
C PHE A 431 13.47 -8.76 29.33
N SER A 432 13.02 -7.81 30.14
CA SER A 432 12.66 -6.48 29.65
C SER A 432 13.89 -5.82 29.01
N SER A 433 13.74 -5.36 27.77
CA SER A 433 14.82 -4.77 26.96
C SER A 433 16.04 -5.64 26.68
N THR A 434 16.03 -6.96 26.97
CA THR A 434 17.21 -7.83 26.85
C THR A 434 17.83 -7.83 25.44
N PHE A 435 17.02 -7.75 24.37
CA PHE A 435 17.47 -7.65 22.97
C PHE A 435 17.05 -6.33 22.32
N LEU A 436 16.67 -5.31 23.10
CA LEU A 436 16.23 -4.02 22.58
C LEU A 436 17.26 -3.46 21.60
N ASN A 437 16.82 -3.08 20.40
CA ASN A 437 17.64 -2.46 19.37
C ASN A 437 18.80 -3.35 18.85
N CYS A 438 18.69 -4.68 19.01
CA CYS A 438 19.51 -5.64 18.28
C CYS A 438 19.01 -5.75 16.83
N THR A 439 19.28 -4.72 16.02
CA THR A 439 18.68 -4.52 14.69
C THR A 439 18.97 -5.63 13.68
N SER A 440 20.12 -6.29 13.80
CA SER A 440 20.54 -7.39 12.92
C SER A 440 20.17 -8.78 13.44
N LEU A 441 19.51 -8.89 14.61
CA LEU A 441 19.18 -10.19 15.20
C LEU A 441 18.22 -10.92 14.27
N VAL A 442 18.62 -12.07 13.74
CA VAL A 442 17.84 -12.91 12.83
C VAL A 442 17.13 -14.02 13.59
N GLU A 443 17.82 -14.66 14.53
CA GLU A 443 17.34 -15.86 15.21
C GLU A 443 17.79 -15.92 16.66
N VAL A 444 16.83 -16.17 17.56
CA VAL A 444 17.12 -16.78 18.86
C VAL A 444 16.89 -18.28 18.71
N VAL A 445 17.90 -19.08 18.98
CA VAL A 445 17.86 -20.54 18.79
C VAL A 445 17.19 -21.21 19.99
N SER A 446 17.58 -20.83 21.20
CA SER A 446 17.01 -21.33 22.45
C SER A 446 17.06 -20.27 23.55
N LEU A 447 16.02 -20.23 24.38
CA LEU A 447 15.95 -19.35 25.54
C LEU A 447 14.96 -19.92 26.56
N TYR A 448 15.45 -20.28 27.75
CA TYR A 448 14.58 -20.72 28.85
C TYR A 448 13.87 -19.52 29.48
N THR A 449 12.54 -19.47 29.41
CA THR A 449 11.73 -18.27 29.73
C THR A 449 10.72 -18.47 30.86
N THR A 450 10.56 -19.68 31.39
CA THR A 450 9.52 -20.03 32.37
C THR A 450 9.50 -19.16 33.63
N SER A 451 10.67 -18.69 34.09
CA SER A 451 10.78 -17.80 35.27
C SER A 451 10.48 -16.33 34.99
N GLY A 452 10.31 -15.94 33.72
CA GLY A 452 10.17 -14.55 33.30
C GLY A 452 8.77 -13.97 33.56
N SER A 453 8.70 -12.82 34.23
CA SER A 453 7.45 -12.12 34.55
C SER A 453 7.18 -10.86 33.69
N SER A 454 8.21 -10.33 33.01
CA SER A 454 8.08 -9.19 32.10
C SER A 454 8.95 -9.36 30.85
N PHE A 455 8.33 -9.09 29.70
CA PHE A 455 8.94 -9.09 28.37
C PHE A 455 8.83 -7.71 27.69
N THR A 456 8.65 -6.65 28.48
CA THR A 456 8.45 -5.31 27.94
C THR A 456 9.66 -4.89 27.11
N ASN A 457 9.43 -4.49 25.86
CA ASN A 457 10.47 -4.09 24.89
C ASN A 457 11.55 -5.14 24.59
N THR A 458 11.39 -6.43 24.96
CA THR A 458 12.48 -7.42 24.88
C THR A 458 13.15 -7.49 23.51
N PHE A 459 12.38 -7.54 22.43
CA PHE A 459 12.85 -7.60 21.03
C PHE A 459 12.50 -6.33 20.24
N GLN A 460 12.17 -5.24 20.92
CA GLN A 460 11.74 -4.04 20.22
C GLN A 460 12.88 -3.51 19.33
N TYR A 461 12.56 -3.11 18.09
CA TYR A 461 13.53 -2.69 17.06
C TYR A 461 14.50 -3.79 16.57
N CYS A 462 14.21 -5.07 16.81
CA CYS A 462 14.90 -6.18 16.14
C CYS A 462 14.35 -6.36 14.72
N TYR A 463 14.66 -5.43 13.81
CA TYR A 463 14.12 -5.37 12.45
C TYR A 463 14.30 -6.68 11.67
N SER A 464 15.45 -7.34 11.85
CA SER A 464 15.85 -8.53 11.10
C SER A 464 15.28 -9.84 11.67
N LEU A 465 14.59 -9.80 12.81
CA LEU A 465 14.20 -11.01 13.56
C LEU A 465 13.19 -11.83 12.76
N GLN A 466 13.53 -13.09 12.50
CA GLN A 466 12.72 -14.02 11.71
C GLN A 466 12.25 -15.22 12.54
N LYS A 467 13.08 -15.68 13.48
CA LYS A 467 12.87 -16.92 14.21
C LYS A 467 13.11 -16.74 15.71
N LEU A 468 12.23 -17.36 16.48
CA LEU A 468 12.30 -17.45 17.93
C LEU A 468 11.94 -18.87 18.35
N PRO A 469 12.47 -19.37 19.48
CA PRO A 469 11.95 -20.59 20.07
C PRO A 469 10.55 -20.30 20.65
N PRO A 470 9.76 -21.32 20.97
CA PRO A 470 8.58 -21.13 21.81
C PRO A 470 8.96 -20.41 23.10
N LEU A 471 8.26 -19.32 23.41
CA LEU A 471 8.47 -18.56 24.64
C LEU A 471 7.36 -18.91 25.64
N ASP A 472 7.76 -19.18 26.88
CA ASP A 472 6.84 -19.52 27.97
C ASP A 472 6.40 -18.26 28.71
N PHE A 473 5.12 -17.93 28.61
CA PHE A 473 4.50 -16.74 29.18
C PHE A 473 3.71 -17.05 30.47
N THR A 474 3.97 -18.19 31.12
CA THR A 474 3.26 -18.63 32.34
C THR A 474 3.15 -17.52 33.39
N ASN A 475 4.22 -16.75 33.62
CA ASN A 475 4.30 -15.72 34.65
C ASN A 475 4.19 -14.28 34.12
N VAL A 476 3.91 -14.10 32.83
CA VAL A 476 3.98 -12.79 32.17
C VAL A 476 2.68 -12.03 32.34
N ILE A 477 2.74 -10.87 33.01
CA ILE A 477 1.57 -10.00 33.20
C ILE A 477 1.50 -8.95 32.08
N ASN A 478 2.66 -8.45 31.62
CA ASN A 478 2.76 -7.38 30.65
C ASN A 478 3.68 -7.78 29.48
N ALA A 479 3.07 -7.93 28.30
CA ALA A 479 3.75 -8.24 27.04
C ALA A 479 3.81 -7.02 26.10
N SER A 480 3.65 -5.81 26.66
CA SER A 480 3.61 -4.60 25.83
C SER A 480 4.93 -4.44 25.08
N THR A 481 4.81 -4.04 23.81
CA THR A 481 5.93 -3.69 22.92
C THR A 481 7.01 -4.78 22.74
N THR A 482 6.80 -6.01 23.21
CA THR A 482 7.80 -7.08 23.21
C THR A 482 8.43 -7.31 21.84
N PHE A 483 7.65 -7.32 20.76
CA PHE A 483 8.09 -7.55 19.38
C PHE A 483 7.84 -6.33 18.49
N SER A 484 7.63 -5.15 19.09
CA SER A 484 7.36 -3.94 18.33
C SER A 484 8.53 -3.65 17.39
N ASN A 485 8.25 -3.35 16.12
CA ASN A 485 9.23 -3.14 15.06
C ASN A 485 10.07 -4.40 14.69
N CYS A 486 9.59 -5.61 14.94
CA CYS A 486 10.19 -6.83 14.36
C CYS A 486 9.67 -7.05 12.93
N PHE A 487 10.19 -6.29 11.96
CA PHE A 487 9.67 -6.21 10.59
C PHE A 487 9.58 -7.59 9.90
N ASN A 488 10.59 -8.44 10.12
CA ASN A 488 10.75 -9.74 9.43
C ASN A 488 10.17 -10.95 10.19
N LEU A 489 9.47 -10.73 11.32
CA LEU A 489 8.90 -11.81 12.11
C LEU A 489 7.66 -12.39 11.43
N LYS A 490 7.72 -13.66 11.00
CA LYS A 490 6.64 -14.32 10.25
C LYS A 490 5.63 -15.07 11.13
N THR A 491 6.11 -15.74 12.16
CA THR A 491 5.31 -16.58 13.05
C THR A 491 5.90 -16.58 14.45
N ILE A 492 5.07 -16.80 15.47
CA ILE A 492 5.53 -16.92 16.86
C ILE A 492 4.63 -17.87 17.65
N THR A 493 5.23 -18.57 18.61
CA THR A 493 4.53 -19.42 19.59
C THR A 493 4.77 -18.90 21.01
N LEU A 494 3.70 -18.54 21.70
CA LEU A 494 3.67 -18.06 23.09
C LEU A 494 2.90 -19.07 23.95
N LEU A 495 3.63 -19.93 24.66
CA LEU A 495 3.07 -20.93 25.55
C LEU A 495 2.51 -20.28 26.82
N ASN A 496 1.47 -20.86 27.43
CA ASN A 496 0.96 -20.48 28.75
C ASN A 496 0.67 -18.98 28.94
N SER A 497 0.20 -18.29 27.91
CA SER A 497 -0.03 -16.83 27.91
C SER A 497 -1.28 -16.37 28.68
N GLN A 498 -1.87 -17.22 29.53
CA GLN A 498 -3.14 -16.93 30.21
C GLN A 498 -3.04 -15.89 31.33
N THR A 499 -1.84 -15.54 31.80
CA THR A 499 -1.63 -14.51 32.83
C THR A 499 -1.49 -13.10 32.26
N VAL A 500 -1.29 -12.97 30.94
CA VAL A 500 -1.04 -11.68 30.29
C VAL A 500 -2.28 -10.79 30.32
N GLN A 501 -2.13 -9.61 30.92
CA GLN A 501 -3.17 -8.59 31.01
C GLN A 501 -3.06 -7.54 29.89
N SER A 502 -1.83 -7.06 29.63
CA SER A 502 -1.58 -6.01 28.63
C SER A 502 -0.83 -6.54 27.41
N TRP A 503 -1.41 -6.32 26.24
CA TRP A 503 -0.86 -6.66 24.92
C TRP A 503 -0.57 -5.41 24.07
N VAL A 504 -0.38 -4.27 24.73
CA VAL A 504 -0.28 -2.98 24.05
C VAL A 504 0.92 -2.97 23.10
N ASN A 505 0.67 -2.72 21.82
CA ASN A 505 1.71 -2.64 20.78
C ASN A 505 2.64 -3.86 20.68
N THR A 506 2.25 -5.03 21.21
CA THR A 506 3.13 -6.21 21.31
C THR A 506 3.75 -6.61 19.97
N PHE A 507 2.98 -6.58 18.88
CA PHE A 507 3.42 -6.90 17.52
C PHE A 507 3.34 -5.71 16.56
N GLN A 508 3.30 -4.49 17.10
CA GLN A 508 3.23 -3.29 16.27
C GLN A 508 4.36 -3.27 15.24
N GLN A 509 4.04 -2.99 13.97
CA GLN A 509 4.95 -2.96 12.84
C GLN A 509 5.66 -4.29 12.54
N CYS A 510 5.12 -5.44 12.96
CA CYS A 510 5.56 -6.74 12.43
C CYS A 510 4.99 -6.98 11.02
N TYR A 511 5.51 -6.28 10.01
CA TYR A 511 4.95 -6.25 8.65
C TYR A 511 4.72 -7.63 8.02
N THR A 512 5.62 -8.57 8.29
CA THR A 512 5.60 -9.92 7.70
C THR A 512 4.87 -10.96 8.55
N LEU A 513 4.33 -10.59 9.72
CA LEU A 513 3.65 -11.52 10.63
C LEU A 513 2.41 -12.09 9.96
N GLN A 514 2.36 -13.41 9.78
CA GLN A 514 1.27 -14.10 9.07
C GLN A 514 0.27 -14.75 10.03
N SER A 515 0.78 -15.27 11.15
CA SER A 515 -0.01 -15.95 12.18
C SER A 515 0.70 -15.93 13.52
N ILE A 516 -0.07 -16.12 14.59
CA ILE A 516 0.42 -16.27 15.95
C ILE A 516 -0.20 -17.52 16.57
N ASN A 517 0.55 -18.18 17.44
CA ASN A 517 0.04 -19.22 18.34
C ASN A 517 0.15 -18.70 19.78
N ALA A 518 -0.97 -18.25 20.33
CA ALA A 518 -1.08 -17.70 21.69
C ALA A 518 -2.49 -17.94 22.25
N THR A 519 -2.62 -17.93 23.58
CA THR A 519 -3.92 -18.02 24.27
C THR A 519 -4.26 -16.68 24.90
N PHE A 520 -5.34 -16.06 24.44
CA PHE A 520 -5.86 -14.82 24.99
C PHE A 520 -6.93 -15.12 26.04
N SER A 521 -6.58 -15.02 27.32
CA SER A 521 -7.47 -15.35 28.43
C SER A 521 -8.35 -14.17 28.86
N SER A 522 -9.26 -14.42 29.79
CA SER A 522 -10.08 -13.38 30.42
C SER A 522 -9.28 -12.36 31.24
N ASN A 523 -7.99 -12.57 31.51
CA ASN A 523 -7.16 -11.59 32.21
C ASN A 523 -6.76 -10.43 31.30
N ALA A 524 -6.79 -10.61 29.97
CA ALA A 524 -6.45 -9.58 29.02
C ALA A 524 -7.44 -8.41 29.10
N ASN A 525 -6.92 -7.22 29.40
CA ASN A 525 -7.72 -6.01 29.62
C ASN A 525 -7.36 -4.85 28.67
N ASN A 526 -6.32 -5.01 27.85
CA ASN A 526 -5.89 -3.98 26.90
C ASN A 526 -5.20 -4.57 25.66
N TYR A 527 -5.82 -4.38 24.49
CA TYR A 527 -5.30 -4.78 23.17
C TYR A 527 -4.87 -3.60 22.29
N GLY A 528 -4.74 -2.39 22.86
CA GLY A 528 -4.40 -1.19 22.08
C GLY A 528 -3.17 -1.38 21.20
N GLY A 529 -3.33 -1.25 19.89
CA GLY A 529 -2.25 -1.36 18.91
C GLY A 529 -1.55 -2.73 18.79
N THR A 530 -2.06 -3.80 19.40
CA THR A 530 -1.37 -5.11 19.47
C THR A 530 -0.84 -5.59 18.12
N PHE A 531 -1.62 -5.46 17.04
CA PHE A 531 -1.26 -5.88 15.67
C PHE A 531 -1.17 -4.69 14.70
N ASN A 532 -0.99 -3.47 15.21
CA ASN A 532 -0.92 -2.28 14.37
C ASN A 532 0.18 -2.46 13.30
N SER A 533 -0.17 -2.27 12.03
CA SER A 533 0.73 -2.41 10.89
C SER A 533 1.31 -3.82 10.70
N CYS A 534 0.58 -4.88 11.11
CA CYS A 534 0.88 -6.26 10.69
C CYS A 534 0.30 -6.56 9.30
N TYR A 535 0.93 -6.04 8.25
CA TYR A 535 0.42 -6.07 6.86
C TYR A 535 0.04 -7.47 6.37
N SER A 536 0.80 -8.48 6.78
CA SER A 536 0.65 -9.88 6.33
C SER A 536 -0.26 -10.73 7.21
N LEU A 537 -0.82 -10.18 8.30
CA LEU A 537 -1.58 -10.96 9.27
C LEU A 537 -2.90 -11.41 8.64
N LYS A 538 -3.08 -12.73 8.47
CA LYS A 538 -4.28 -13.28 7.81
C LYS A 538 -5.37 -13.63 8.83
N THR A 539 -4.96 -14.17 9.98
CA THR A 539 -5.83 -14.63 11.05
C THR A 539 -5.07 -14.62 12.37
N HIS A 540 -5.82 -14.58 13.47
CA HIS A 540 -5.31 -14.77 14.82
C HIS A 540 -6.23 -15.72 15.60
N PRO A 541 -5.75 -16.35 16.70
CA PRO A 541 -6.61 -17.05 17.65
C PRO A 541 -7.68 -16.11 18.22
N PRO A 542 -8.88 -16.59 18.60
CA PRO A 542 -9.92 -15.73 19.15
C PRO A 542 -9.41 -14.91 20.35
N LEU A 543 -9.73 -13.61 20.37
CA LEU A 543 -9.39 -12.74 21.50
C LEU A 543 -10.49 -12.84 22.55
N ASN A 544 -10.13 -13.04 23.83
CA ASN A 544 -11.09 -12.89 24.92
C ASN A 544 -11.24 -11.42 25.27
N VAL A 545 -12.45 -10.89 25.10
CA VAL A 545 -12.75 -9.46 25.21
C VAL A 545 -13.49 -9.10 26.49
N SER A 546 -13.77 -10.09 27.34
CA SER A 546 -14.64 -9.95 28.53
C SER A 546 -14.16 -8.89 29.54
N ASN A 547 -12.85 -8.65 29.60
CA ASN A 547 -12.23 -7.60 30.43
C ASN A 547 -11.51 -6.53 29.62
N ASN A 548 -11.57 -6.58 28.28
CA ASN A 548 -10.88 -5.60 27.44
C ASN A 548 -11.53 -4.23 27.57
N THR A 549 -10.67 -3.22 27.71
CA THR A 549 -11.08 -1.81 27.79
C THR A 549 -10.73 -1.02 26.54
N ASN A 550 -9.84 -1.51 25.67
CA ASN A 550 -9.28 -0.72 24.59
C ASN A 550 -8.96 -1.55 23.34
N PHE A 551 -9.49 -1.15 22.18
CA PHE A 551 -9.15 -1.67 20.85
C PHE A 551 -8.51 -0.63 19.93
N GLY A 552 -8.10 0.52 20.48
CA GLY A 552 -7.50 1.63 19.74
C GLY A 552 -6.35 1.15 18.84
N GLY A 553 -6.53 1.24 17.53
CA GLY A 553 -5.54 0.89 16.51
C GLY A 553 -5.10 -0.58 16.49
N THR A 554 -5.81 -1.50 17.16
CA THR A 554 -5.36 -2.90 17.37
C THR A 554 -5.00 -3.60 16.07
N TRP A 555 -5.77 -3.43 14.99
CA TRP A 555 -5.52 -4.03 13.68
C TRP A 555 -5.32 -2.98 12.58
N GLN A 556 -5.06 -1.72 12.93
CA GLN A 556 -4.85 -0.68 11.92
C GLN A 556 -3.77 -1.10 10.92
N ASN A 557 -4.02 -0.90 9.62
CA ASN A 557 -3.17 -1.30 8.50
C ASN A 557 -2.92 -2.82 8.37
N CYS A 558 -3.75 -3.69 8.96
CA CYS A 558 -3.67 -5.14 8.69
C CYS A 558 -4.30 -5.50 7.34
N TYR A 559 -3.62 -5.17 6.24
CA TYR A 559 -4.16 -5.32 4.87
C TYR A 559 -4.62 -6.75 4.53
N SER A 560 -3.98 -7.78 5.09
CA SER A 560 -4.29 -9.18 4.78
C SER A 560 -5.35 -9.82 5.70
N LEU A 561 -5.84 -9.09 6.71
CA LEU A 561 -6.71 -9.65 7.74
C LEU A 561 -8.11 -9.90 7.17
N LYS A 562 -8.56 -11.16 7.23
CA LYS A 562 -9.86 -11.57 6.66
C LYS A 562 -11.01 -11.61 7.65
N GLN A 563 -10.71 -11.94 8.90
CA GLN A 563 -11.71 -12.19 9.93
C GLN A 563 -11.16 -11.86 11.31
N VAL A 564 -12.05 -11.45 12.20
CA VAL A 564 -11.77 -11.23 13.62
C VAL A 564 -12.79 -12.01 14.44
N LYS A 565 -12.32 -12.74 15.45
CA LYS A 565 -13.15 -13.58 16.33
C LYS A 565 -12.95 -13.18 17.79
N PHE A 566 -14.06 -13.06 18.52
CA PHE A 566 -14.08 -12.71 19.94
C PHE A 566 -14.63 -13.86 20.80
N ILE A 567 -14.15 -13.94 22.03
CA ILE A 567 -14.72 -14.72 23.13
C ILE A 567 -15.22 -13.72 24.18
N GLY A 568 -16.49 -13.81 24.57
CA GLY A 568 -17.11 -12.88 25.53
C GLY A 568 -17.73 -11.64 24.87
N THR A 569 -17.99 -10.62 25.68
CA THR A 569 -18.68 -9.38 25.28
C THR A 569 -17.76 -8.16 25.30
N THR A 570 -17.98 -7.20 24.40
CA THR A 570 -17.22 -5.95 24.31
C THR A 570 -17.71 -4.85 25.26
N SER A 571 -18.60 -5.18 26.22
CA SER A 571 -19.31 -4.22 27.08
C SER A 571 -18.41 -3.27 27.87
N LYS A 572 -17.15 -3.65 28.14
CA LYS A 572 -16.15 -2.84 28.86
C LYS A 572 -15.23 -2.01 27.96
N VAL A 573 -15.31 -2.19 26.63
CA VAL A 573 -14.45 -1.46 25.69
C VAL A 573 -14.89 0.00 25.63
N THR A 574 -13.97 0.90 25.98
CA THR A 574 -14.24 2.34 25.98
C THR A 574 -13.98 2.99 24.62
N SER A 575 -13.13 2.39 23.78
CA SER A 575 -12.77 2.93 22.47
C SER A 575 -12.44 1.85 21.43
N PHE A 576 -13.00 2.02 20.23
CA PHE A 576 -12.66 1.30 19.01
C PHE A 576 -11.92 2.20 18.00
N PHE A 577 -11.30 3.29 18.47
CA PHE A 577 -10.56 4.25 17.64
C PHE A 577 -9.68 3.53 16.62
N ALA A 578 -9.95 3.69 15.32
CA ALA A 578 -9.18 3.12 14.22
C ALA A 578 -8.90 1.59 14.31
N ALA A 579 -9.71 0.83 15.05
CA ALA A 579 -9.40 -0.56 15.39
C ALA A 579 -9.15 -1.43 14.15
N PHE A 580 -9.92 -1.24 13.08
CA PHE A 580 -9.80 -1.94 11.80
C PHE A 580 -9.44 -1.01 10.64
N ASN A 581 -8.90 0.18 10.93
CA ASN A 581 -8.60 1.15 9.88
C ASN A 581 -7.63 0.55 8.84
N ASN A 582 -7.95 0.65 7.55
CA ASN A 582 -7.24 0.06 6.43
C ASN A 582 -7.09 -1.48 6.46
N CYS A 583 -8.01 -2.20 7.12
CA CYS A 583 -8.13 -3.66 6.94
C CYS A 583 -8.83 -3.98 5.60
N THR A 584 -8.10 -3.83 4.49
CA THR A 584 -8.67 -3.86 3.13
C THR A 584 -9.27 -5.21 2.74
N GLN A 585 -8.85 -6.31 3.37
CA GLN A 585 -9.34 -7.66 3.12
C GLN A 585 -10.33 -8.17 4.19
N LEU A 586 -10.87 -7.31 5.05
CA LEU A 586 -11.78 -7.72 6.11
C LEU A 586 -13.15 -8.11 5.57
N GLU A 587 -13.46 -9.40 5.63
CA GLU A 587 -14.70 -9.99 5.10
C GLU A 587 -15.74 -10.23 6.19
N SER A 588 -15.31 -10.58 7.40
CA SER A 588 -16.20 -10.96 8.49
C SER A 588 -15.79 -10.34 9.83
N LEU A 589 -16.82 -9.94 10.57
CA LEU A 589 -16.75 -9.38 11.91
C LEU A 589 -17.69 -10.20 12.84
N PRO A 590 -17.54 -10.09 14.17
CA PRO A 590 -18.56 -10.54 15.11
C PRO A 590 -19.94 -9.98 14.74
N SER A 591 -20.98 -10.80 14.83
CA SER A 591 -22.35 -10.41 14.45
C SER A 591 -22.91 -9.29 15.33
N THR A 592 -22.48 -9.23 16.59
CA THR A 592 -22.93 -8.26 17.59
C THR A 592 -21.75 -7.65 18.34
N MET A 593 -21.83 -6.37 18.68
CA MET A 593 -20.89 -5.67 19.56
C MET A 593 -21.67 -4.87 20.60
N ASP A 594 -21.41 -5.14 21.88
CA ASP A 594 -21.94 -4.37 23.00
C ASP A 594 -21.04 -3.16 23.27
N LEU A 595 -21.62 -1.97 23.15
CA LEU A 595 -20.94 -0.68 23.25
C LEU A 595 -21.26 0.06 24.56
N SER A 596 -21.70 -0.66 25.61
CA SER A 596 -22.13 -0.08 26.90
C SER A 596 -21.13 0.92 27.49
N ALA A 597 -19.82 0.67 27.42
CA ALA A 597 -18.78 1.59 27.90
C ALA A 597 -18.16 2.47 26.78
N CYS A 598 -18.52 2.25 25.52
CA CYS A 598 -17.83 2.85 24.39
C CYS A 598 -18.26 4.31 24.17
N THR A 599 -17.28 5.19 23.99
CA THR A 599 -17.52 6.61 23.70
C THR A 599 -17.11 6.99 22.28
N SER A 600 -16.19 6.25 21.65
CA SER A 600 -15.68 6.56 20.32
C SER A 600 -15.54 5.33 19.42
N MET A 601 -16.09 5.46 18.20
CA MET A 601 -15.87 4.59 17.04
C MET A 601 -15.22 5.34 15.89
N PHE A 602 -14.42 6.36 16.20
CA PHE A 602 -13.70 7.15 15.21
C PHE A 602 -12.90 6.25 14.27
N ALA A 603 -13.13 6.37 12.96
CA ALA A 603 -12.43 5.64 11.92
C ALA A 603 -12.37 4.10 12.08
N THR A 604 -13.25 3.49 12.90
CA THR A 604 -13.14 2.08 13.29
C THR A 604 -13.04 1.13 12.09
N PHE A 605 -13.85 1.31 11.05
CA PHE A 605 -13.84 0.51 9.82
C PHE A 605 -13.34 1.28 8.60
N SER A 606 -12.76 2.47 8.80
CA SER A 606 -12.31 3.33 7.70
C SER A 606 -11.31 2.57 6.81
N GLY A 607 -11.52 2.51 5.50
CA GLY A 607 -10.67 1.78 4.55
C GLY A 607 -10.91 0.26 4.48
N CYS A 608 -11.95 -0.28 5.13
CA CYS A 608 -12.39 -1.67 4.95
C CYS A 608 -13.12 -1.84 3.60
N VAL A 609 -12.37 -1.76 2.51
CA VAL A 609 -12.92 -1.61 1.15
C VAL A 609 -13.81 -2.77 0.69
N ILE A 610 -13.62 -3.99 1.24
CA ILE A 610 -14.44 -5.15 0.87
C ILE A 610 -15.56 -5.49 1.85
N LEU A 611 -15.66 -4.79 2.99
CA LEU A 611 -16.67 -5.05 4.01
C LEU A 611 -18.07 -4.80 3.44
N LYS A 612 -18.94 -5.80 3.52
CA LYS A 612 -20.31 -5.74 2.98
C LYS A 612 -21.37 -5.34 4.01
N THR A 613 -21.20 -5.81 5.24
CA THR A 613 -22.18 -5.69 6.32
C THR A 613 -21.50 -5.22 7.58
N SER A 614 -22.17 -4.38 8.35
CA SER A 614 -21.74 -3.95 9.67
C SER A 614 -22.26 -4.89 10.77
N PRO A 615 -21.57 -5.04 11.90
CA PRO A 615 -22.13 -5.67 13.11
C PRO A 615 -23.37 -4.95 13.62
N ILE A 616 -24.19 -5.65 14.40
CA ILE A 616 -25.24 -5.03 15.21
C ILE A 616 -24.59 -4.40 16.44
N PHE A 617 -24.75 -3.08 16.61
CA PHE A 617 -24.28 -2.36 17.80
C PHE A 617 -25.38 -2.26 18.84
N THR A 618 -25.12 -2.71 20.07
CA THR A 618 -26.04 -2.58 21.21
C THR A 618 -25.51 -1.58 22.23
N ASN A 619 -26.40 -0.98 23.02
CA ASN A 619 -26.05 -0.05 24.11
C ASN A 619 -25.21 1.16 23.67
N THR A 620 -25.55 1.78 22.54
CA THR A 620 -24.74 2.83 21.89
C THR A 620 -24.95 4.25 22.42
N ARG A 621 -25.75 4.43 23.48
CA ARG A 621 -26.12 5.77 23.99
C ARG A 621 -24.92 6.60 24.47
N ASN A 622 -23.80 5.97 24.81
CA ASN A 622 -22.59 6.66 25.26
C ASN A 622 -21.68 7.15 24.12
N LEU A 623 -21.99 6.82 22.87
CA LEU A 623 -21.22 7.27 21.72
C LEU A 623 -21.31 8.79 21.54
N THR A 624 -20.15 9.43 21.51
CA THR A 624 -20.01 10.87 21.22
C THR A 624 -19.31 11.13 19.89
N SER A 625 -18.47 10.19 19.43
CA SER A 625 -17.68 10.31 18.19
C SER A 625 -17.82 9.07 17.31
N ILE A 626 -18.33 9.27 16.10
CA ILE A 626 -18.42 8.24 15.04
C ILE A 626 -17.85 8.75 13.71
N SER A 627 -17.11 9.86 13.73
CA SER A 627 -16.55 10.43 12.50
C SER A 627 -15.64 9.42 11.79
N GLN A 628 -15.76 9.38 10.47
CA GLN A 628 -15.07 8.45 9.57
C GLN A 628 -15.32 6.95 9.84
N MET A 629 -16.27 6.55 10.69
CA MET A 629 -16.42 5.15 11.12
C MET A 629 -16.49 4.16 9.95
N PHE A 630 -17.18 4.49 8.85
CA PHE A 630 -17.27 3.67 7.64
C PHE A 630 -16.62 4.32 6.41
N SER A 631 -15.76 5.33 6.58
CA SER A 631 -15.12 6.00 5.44
C SER A 631 -14.42 5.00 4.52
N THR A 632 -14.63 5.10 3.21
CA THR A 632 -14.05 4.23 2.17
C THR A 632 -14.44 2.75 2.31
N CYS A 633 -15.55 2.41 3.00
CA CYS A 633 -16.16 1.08 2.95
C CYS A 633 -16.92 0.89 1.63
N ARG A 634 -16.17 0.74 0.52
CA ARG A 634 -16.71 0.79 -0.85
C ARG A 634 -17.77 -0.26 -1.18
N ARG A 635 -17.80 -1.39 -0.45
CA ARG A 635 -18.76 -2.49 -0.62
C ARG A 635 -19.88 -2.55 0.43
N LEU A 636 -19.90 -1.62 1.38
CA LEU A 636 -20.96 -1.55 2.39
C LEU A 636 -22.27 -1.17 1.72
N ILE A 637 -23.32 -1.98 1.89
CA ILE A 637 -24.62 -1.81 1.22
C ILE A 637 -25.61 -1.08 2.14
N ASP A 638 -25.63 -1.44 3.41
CA ASP A 638 -26.47 -0.86 4.44
C ASP A 638 -25.77 -0.91 5.81
N ILE A 639 -26.44 -0.35 6.82
CA ILE A 639 -26.04 -0.47 8.22
C ILE A 639 -27.27 -0.70 9.12
N PRO A 640 -27.15 -1.47 10.23
CA PRO A 640 -28.19 -1.57 11.24
C PRO A 640 -28.44 -0.24 11.96
N TRP A 641 -29.63 -0.09 12.56
CA TRP A 641 -29.94 1.05 13.42
C TRP A 641 -29.13 1.00 14.73
N PHE A 642 -28.71 2.17 15.22
CA PHE A 642 -28.16 2.37 16.56
C PHE A 642 -28.46 3.79 17.06
N ASP A 643 -28.46 4.00 18.37
CA ASP A 643 -28.72 5.31 18.99
C ASP A 643 -27.51 6.23 18.80
N THR A 644 -27.73 7.39 18.16
CA THR A 644 -26.73 8.44 17.88
C THR A 644 -27.03 9.75 18.62
N ILE A 645 -27.97 9.76 19.58
CA ILE A 645 -28.47 11.00 20.22
C ILE A 645 -27.37 11.87 20.84
N ASN A 646 -26.30 11.25 21.34
CA ASN A 646 -25.18 11.91 22.01
C ASN A 646 -23.98 12.20 21.10
N VAL A 647 -24.05 11.82 19.82
CA VAL A 647 -22.99 12.07 18.85
C VAL A 647 -22.88 13.56 18.58
N THR A 648 -21.67 14.11 18.74
CA THR A 648 -21.36 15.51 18.46
C THR A 648 -20.62 15.72 17.14
N ASP A 649 -19.99 14.65 16.62
CA ASP A 649 -19.29 14.66 15.33
C ASP A 649 -19.55 13.36 14.53
N ALA A 650 -20.25 13.51 13.40
CA ALA A 650 -20.55 12.49 12.40
C ALA A 650 -19.90 12.80 11.04
N SER A 651 -18.89 13.67 11.01
CA SER A 651 -18.19 14.04 9.78
C SER A 651 -17.60 12.81 9.08
N SER A 652 -17.72 12.79 7.75
CA SER A 652 -17.22 11.70 6.89
C SER A 652 -17.72 10.29 7.26
N LEU A 653 -18.82 10.14 8.01
CA LEU A 653 -19.30 8.84 8.52
C LEU A 653 -19.37 7.76 7.42
N PHE A 654 -19.89 8.11 6.25
CA PHE A 654 -20.01 7.23 5.07
C PHE A 654 -19.25 7.76 3.85
N ASN A 655 -18.24 8.61 4.03
CA ASN A 655 -17.45 9.14 2.92
C ASN A 655 -16.92 8.00 2.03
N ALA A 656 -17.08 8.10 0.70
CA ALA A 656 -16.69 7.09 -0.29
C ALA A 656 -17.27 5.68 -0.06
N CYS A 657 -18.44 5.56 0.58
CA CYS A 657 -19.22 4.31 0.62
C CYS A 657 -19.99 4.13 -0.70
N THR A 658 -19.28 3.79 -1.77
CA THR A 658 -19.84 3.77 -3.13
C THR A 658 -20.97 2.77 -3.36
N SER A 659 -21.08 1.71 -2.56
CA SER A 659 -22.17 0.71 -2.68
C SER A 659 -23.35 0.95 -1.74
N LEU A 660 -23.29 1.98 -0.88
CA LEU A 660 -24.32 2.24 0.12
C LEU A 660 -25.62 2.67 -0.58
N THR A 661 -26.70 1.93 -0.34
CA THR A 661 -28.02 2.19 -0.96
C THR A 661 -29.02 2.79 0.01
N SER A 662 -28.83 2.59 1.31
CA SER A 662 -29.75 3.08 2.35
C SER A 662 -29.06 3.24 3.69
N ILE A 663 -29.63 4.11 4.54
CA ILE A 663 -29.27 4.23 5.95
C ILE A 663 -30.54 4.20 6.82
N PRO A 664 -30.45 3.74 8.08
CA PRO A 664 -31.54 3.84 9.05
C PRO A 664 -31.78 5.31 9.45
N LYS A 665 -32.95 5.58 10.04
CA LYS A 665 -33.24 6.90 10.61
C LYS A 665 -32.44 7.11 11.89
N LEU A 666 -31.31 7.78 11.76
CA LEU A 666 -30.41 8.15 12.86
C LEU A 666 -30.78 9.54 13.41
N ASN A 667 -30.56 9.75 14.71
CA ASN A 667 -30.86 11.02 15.38
C ASN A 667 -29.55 11.77 15.68
N PHE A 668 -29.34 12.89 15.01
CA PHE A 668 -28.13 13.71 15.13
C PHE A 668 -28.36 15.02 15.90
N ALA A 669 -29.29 15.02 16.88
CA ALA A 669 -29.69 16.22 17.61
C ALA A 669 -28.54 17.01 18.25
N ARG A 670 -27.41 16.37 18.63
CA ARG A 670 -26.23 17.05 19.18
C ARG A 670 -25.07 17.24 18.20
N ASN A 671 -25.20 16.73 16.97
CA ASN A 671 -24.15 16.81 15.98
C ASN A 671 -24.04 18.23 15.42
N THR A 672 -22.82 18.76 15.38
CA THR A 672 -22.57 20.07 14.77
C THR A 672 -21.89 19.96 13.40
N ASN A 673 -21.29 18.82 13.08
CA ASN A 673 -20.49 18.63 11.88
C ASN A 673 -21.01 17.46 11.01
N PHE A 674 -21.59 17.81 9.86
CA PHE A 674 -22.07 16.87 8.82
C PHE A 674 -21.15 16.86 7.59
N SER A 675 -19.97 17.49 7.68
CA SER A 675 -19.09 17.62 6.53
C SER A 675 -18.69 16.26 5.95
N SER A 676 -18.75 16.15 4.62
CA SER A 676 -18.43 14.93 3.86
C SER A 676 -19.20 13.66 4.26
N MET A 677 -20.29 13.75 5.03
CA MET A 677 -20.96 12.58 5.63
C MET A 677 -21.35 11.51 4.59
N PHE A 678 -21.82 11.93 3.42
CA PHE A 678 -22.21 11.07 2.29
C PHE A 678 -21.44 11.40 1.01
N ASN A 679 -20.26 12.02 1.13
CA ASN A 679 -19.41 12.32 -0.01
C ASN A 679 -19.11 11.04 -0.80
N SER A 680 -19.20 11.08 -2.13
CA SER A 680 -18.96 9.95 -3.03
C SER A 680 -19.82 8.70 -2.78
N CYS A 681 -21.00 8.86 -2.15
CA CYS A 681 -22.01 7.80 -2.03
C CYS A 681 -22.86 7.71 -3.32
N VAL A 682 -22.24 7.24 -4.41
CA VAL A 682 -22.83 7.29 -5.77
C VAL A 682 -24.11 6.48 -5.94
N ASN A 683 -24.34 5.44 -5.12
CA ASN A 683 -25.55 4.61 -5.15
C ASN A 683 -26.61 5.01 -4.10
N LEU A 684 -26.33 6.03 -3.29
CA LEU A 684 -27.26 6.51 -2.27
C LEU A 684 -28.23 7.53 -2.89
N VAL A 685 -29.36 7.02 -3.39
CA VAL A 685 -30.32 7.80 -4.19
C VAL A 685 -31.27 8.65 -3.32
N SER A 686 -31.52 8.22 -2.08
CA SER A 686 -32.37 8.90 -1.10
C SER A 686 -31.89 8.56 0.32
N ILE A 687 -32.15 9.45 1.28
CA ILE A 687 -31.94 9.18 2.70
C ILE A 687 -33.19 9.55 3.52
N PRO A 688 -33.41 8.91 4.69
CA PRO A 688 -34.43 9.36 5.63
C PRO A 688 -34.13 10.78 6.13
N PRO A 689 -35.15 11.54 6.57
CA PRO A 689 -34.94 12.80 7.27
C PRO A 689 -34.05 12.63 8.51
N LEU A 690 -33.14 13.57 8.70
CA LEU A 690 -32.20 13.61 9.82
C LEU A 690 -32.47 14.83 10.70
N GLU A 691 -32.26 14.70 12.01
CA GLU A 691 -32.27 15.85 12.93
C GLU A 691 -30.98 16.65 12.81
N THR A 692 -31.00 17.77 12.08
CA THR A 692 -29.81 18.58 11.75
C THR A 692 -29.80 19.97 12.40
N SER A 693 -30.71 20.25 13.33
CA SER A 693 -30.97 21.60 13.88
C SER A 693 -29.79 22.27 14.62
N ASN A 694 -28.76 21.51 14.98
CA ASN A 694 -27.51 22.01 15.56
C ASN A 694 -26.31 21.99 14.59
N GLY A 695 -26.52 21.54 13.34
CA GLY A 695 -25.48 21.50 12.32
C GLY A 695 -25.00 22.90 11.94
N THR A 696 -23.69 23.11 11.99
CA THR A 696 -23.03 24.34 11.53
C THR A 696 -22.21 24.11 10.26
N ASN A 697 -21.74 22.88 10.04
CA ASN A 697 -20.93 22.53 8.87
C ASN A 697 -21.57 21.40 8.05
N PHE A 698 -21.95 21.70 6.83
CA PHE A 698 -22.51 20.78 5.82
C PHE A 698 -21.62 20.69 4.58
N SER A 699 -20.37 21.16 4.66
CA SER A 699 -19.50 21.21 3.50
C SER A 699 -19.26 19.82 2.92
N VAL A 700 -19.33 19.69 1.60
CA VAL A 700 -19.08 18.43 0.88
C VAL A 700 -20.05 17.29 1.28
N MET A 701 -21.12 17.55 2.04
CA MET A 701 -21.95 16.49 2.65
C MET A 701 -22.45 15.45 1.64
N PHE A 702 -22.89 15.88 0.47
CA PHE A 702 -23.39 15.04 -0.61
C PHE A 702 -22.54 15.12 -1.89
N SER A 703 -21.33 15.69 -1.83
CA SER A 703 -20.49 15.84 -3.04
C SER A 703 -20.30 14.49 -3.73
N ASN A 704 -20.45 14.43 -5.06
CA ASN A 704 -20.37 13.21 -5.87
C ASN A 704 -21.30 12.06 -5.39
N SER A 705 -22.44 12.37 -4.77
CA SER A 705 -23.42 11.37 -4.34
C SER A 705 -24.49 11.09 -5.39
N GLY A 706 -25.21 9.98 -5.23
CA GLY A 706 -26.32 9.58 -6.09
C GLY A 706 -27.65 10.27 -5.80
N ILE A 707 -27.70 11.23 -4.87
CA ILE A 707 -28.93 11.81 -4.35
C ILE A 707 -29.73 12.49 -5.48
N LYS A 708 -31.03 12.16 -5.59
CA LYS A 708 -31.94 12.77 -6.57
C LYS A 708 -32.73 13.94 -6.00
N GLU A 709 -33.29 13.72 -4.82
CA GLU A 709 -34.09 14.69 -4.07
C GLU A 709 -33.73 14.53 -2.58
N PRO A 710 -32.88 15.40 -2.02
CA PRO A 710 -32.55 15.33 -0.59
C PRO A 710 -33.78 15.68 0.25
N PRO A 711 -33.97 15.05 1.43
CA PRO A 711 -35.02 15.45 2.36
C PRO A 711 -34.73 16.85 2.91
N PHE A 712 -35.74 17.46 3.54
CA PHE A 712 -35.54 18.72 4.25
C PHE A 712 -34.61 18.51 5.45
N PHE A 713 -33.59 19.36 5.55
CA PHE A 713 -32.69 19.49 6.69
C PHE A 713 -32.91 20.87 7.30
N ASN A 714 -32.95 20.94 8.63
CA ASN A 714 -32.85 22.23 9.30
C ASN A 714 -31.41 22.74 9.18
N THR A 715 -31.21 23.79 8.38
CA THR A 715 -29.92 24.42 8.08
C THR A 715 -29.78 25.82 8.69
N SER A 716 -30.69 26.25 9.57
CA SER A 716 -30.74 27.65 10.04
C SER A 716 -29.46 28.11 10.77
N LYS A 717 -28.66 27.16 11.28
CA LYS A 717 -27.35 27.41 11.91
C LYS A 717 -26.15 27.10 11.01
N ALA A 718 -26.37 26.66 9.76
CA ALA A 718 -25.30 26.31 8.84
C ALA A 718 -24.46 27.55 8.50
N THR A 719 -23.17 27.53 8.83
CA THR A 719 -22.20 28.58 8.47
C THR A 719 -21.40 28.17 7.24
N ASN A 720 -21.20 26.88 7.00
CA ASN A 720 -20.49 26.35 5.84
C ASN A 720 -21.33 25.33 5.07
N ILE A 721 -21.70 25.68 3.84
CA ILE A 721 -22.44 24.87 2.87
C ILE A 721 -21.65 24.68 1.56
N SER A 722 -20.35 24.96 1.59
CA SER A 722 -19.47 24.87 0.42
C SER A 722 -19.46 23.43 -0.13
N GLN A 723 -19.58 23.29 -1.44
CA GLN A 723 -19.56 22.01 -2.15
C GLN A 723 -20.61 20.99 -1.66
N MET A 724 -21.65 21.41 -0.93
CA MET A 724 -22.62 20.50 -0.31
C MET A 724 -23.19 19.48 -1.31
N PHE A 725 -23.45 19.91 -2.54
CA PHE A 725 -23.99 19.08 -3.62
C PHE A 725 -23.07 19.04 -4.85
N GLN A 726 -21.79 19.39 -4.74
CA GLN A 726 -20.87 19.38 -5.89
C GLN A 726 -20.89 18.02 -6.60
N SER A 727 -20.92 17.99 -7.93
CA SER A 727 -20.89 16.77 -8.74
C SER A 727 -22.04 15.78 -8.47
N CYS A 728 -23.17 16.22 -7.90
CA CYS A 728 -24.36 15.38 -7.77
C CYS A 728 -25.05 15.23 -9.13
N VAL A 729 -24.59 14.27 -9.94
CA VAL A 729 -25.02 14.10 -11.33
C VAL A 729 -26.50 13.79 -11.49
N ASN A 730 -27.15 13.25 -10.46
CA ASN A 730 -28.56 12.86 -10.48
C ASN A 730 -29.48 13.86 -9.74
N LEU A 731 -28.94 14.95 -9.17
CA LEU A 731 -29.74 15.89 -8.38
C LEU A 731 -30.70 16.67 -9.28
N LEU A 732 -32.00 16.56 -9.02
CA LEU A 732 -33.05 17.19 -9.85
C LEU A 732 -33.51 18.55 -9.29
N LYS A 733 -33.65 18.62 -7.96
CA LYS A 733 -34.12 19.78 -7.19
C LYS A 733 -33.65 19.67 -5.75
N VAL A 734 -33.75 20.76 -5.00
CA VAL A 734 -33.48 20.81 -3.56
C VAL A 734 -34.61 21.51 -2.79
N PRO A 735 -34.82 21.18 -1.50
CA PRO A 735 -35.70 21.93 -0.61
C PRO A 735 -35.29 23.40 -0.43
N ALA A 736 -36.25 24.23 -0.03
CA ALA A 736 -35.98 25.61 0.39
C ALA A 736 -35.29 25.62 1.77
N TYR A 737 -33.97 25.53 1.76
CA TYR A 737 -33.13 25.58 2.95
C TYR A 737 -33.00 27.01 3.49
N ASP A 738 -32.94 27.14 4.81
CA ASP A 738 -32.58 28.40 5.48
C ASP A 738 -31.05 28.52 5.53
N PHE A 739 -30.49 29.44 4.75
CA PHE A 739 -29.06 29.73 4.70
C PHE A 739 -28.70 31.11 5.26
N THR A 740 -29.59 31.72 6.05
CA THR A 740 -29.39 33.06 6.63
C THR A 740 -28.14 33.19 7.52
N SER A 741 -27.60 32.06 8.00
CA SER A 741 -26.35 31.98 8.77
C SER A 741 -25.10 31.66 7.92
N ALA A 742 -25.26 31.31 6.65
CA ALA A 742 -24.16 30.81 5.81
C ALA A 742 -23.17 31.93 5.46
N THR A 743 -21.88 31.67 5.68
CA THR A 743 -20.78 32.57 5.28
C THR A 743 -19.93 31.95 4.16
N PHE A 744 -19.96 30.63 3.99
CA PHE A 744 -19.22 29.90 2.95
C PHE A 744 -20.17 29.05 2.10
N ALA A 745 -20.25 29.33 0.78
CA ALA A 745 -21.10 28.61 -0.17
C ALA A 745 -20.40 28.33 -1.53
N LEU A 746 -19.06 28.23 -1.50
CA LEU A 746 -18.23 27.98 -2.69
C LEU A 746 -18.66 26.68 -3.40
N SER A 747 -18.81 26.71 -4.73
CA SER A 747 -19.07 25.53 -5.57
C SER A 747 -20.29 24.67 -5.16
N MET A 748 -21.27 25.21 -4.44
CA MET A 748 -22.32 24.43 -3.78
C MET A 748 -23.03 23.40 -4.68
N PHE A 749 -23.34 23.77 -5.94
CA PHE A 749 -23.99 22.94 -6.95
C PHE A 749 -23.12 22.69 -8.18
N SER A 750 -21.83 23.03 -8.14
CA SER A 750 -20.91 22.86 -9.27
C SER A 750 -20.96 21.42 -9.79
N GLY A 751 -21.15 21.21 -11.08
CA GLY A 751 -21.21 19.88 -11.69
C GLY A 751 -22.51 19.12 -11.42
N CYS A 752 -23.65 19.79 -11.21
CA CYS A 752 -24.97 19.15 -11.13
C CYS A 752 -25.72 19.24 -12.49
N PRO A 753 -25.37 18.42 -13.51
CA PRO A 753 -25.95 18.54 -14.85
C PRO A 753 -27.46 18.28 -14.90
N SER A 754 -28.04 17.57 -13.92
CA SER A 754 -29.48 17.26 -13.87
C SER A 754 -30.31 18.30 -13.12
N LEU A 755 -29.68 19.28 -12.47
CA LEU A 755 -30.38 20.28 -11.66
C LEU A 755 -31.12 21.25 -12.59
N THR A 756 -32.45 21.35 -12.45
CA THR A 756 -33.28 22.14 -13.38
C THR A 756 -33.67 23.52 -12.87
N THR A 757 -33.81 23.65 -11.55
CA THR A 757 -34.19 24.87 -10.84
C THR A 757 -33.72 24.83 -9.39
N ILE A 758 -33.69 25.98 -8.73
CA ILE A 758 -33.41 26.11 -7.30
C ILE A 758 -34.41 27.04 -6.60
N PRO A 759 -34.72 26.80 -5.31
CA PRO A 759 -35.44 27.76 -4.48
C PRO A 759 -34.65 29.05 -4.24
N PHE A 760 -35.33 30.06 -3.69
CA PHE A 760 -34.66 31.25 -3.15
C PHE A 760 -33.76 30.87 -1.97
N PHE A 761 -32.53 31.37 -1.96
CA PHE A 761 -31.57 31.24 -0.86
C PHE A 761 -31.12 32.62 -0.42
N ASP A 762 -31.23 32.92 0.88
CA ASP A 762 -30.57 34.09 1.46
C ASP A 762 -29.08 33.79 1.66
N LEU A 763 -28.25 34.37 0.81
CA LEU A 763 -26.78 34.26 0.84
C LEU A 763 -26.11 35.61 1.18
N SER A 764 -26.86 36.51 1.82
CA SER A 764 -26.45 37.89 2.11
C SER A 764 -25.18 38.03 2.96
N LYS A 765 -24.69 36.95 3.58
CA LYS A 765 -23.44 36.91 4.35
C LYS A 765 -22.27 36.23 3.62
N CYS A 766 -22.50 35.63 2.44
CA CYS A 766 -21.46 34.97 1.66
C CYS A 766 -20.64 35.97 0.85
N THR A 767 -19.32 35.96 1.05
CA THR A 767 -18.38 36.84 0.32
C THR A 767 -17.84 36.21 -0.97
N ASN A 768 -17.85 34.88 -1.07
CA ASN A 768 -17.36 34.14 -2.23
C ASN A 768 -18.40 33.11 -2.69
N LEU A 769 -18.84 33.23 -3.95
CA LEU A 769 -19.80 32.34 -4.63
C LEU A 769 -19.22 31.76 -5.93
N ASP A 770 -17.90 31.68 -6.02
CA ASP A 770 -17.22 31.17 -7.19
C ASP A 770 -17.72 29.76 -7.54
N THR A 771 -17.92 29.52 -8.83
CA THR A 771 -18.33 28.22 -9.40
C THR A 771 -19.63 27.63 -8.85
N MET A 772 -20.47 28.40 -8.12
CA MET A 772 -21.62 27.87 -7.38
C MET A 772 -22.54 26.98 -8.23
N PHE A 773 -22.80 27.35 -9.48
CA PHE A 773 -23.62 26.60 -10.44
C PHE A 773 -22.84 26.15 -11.68
N GLN A 774 -21.51 26.21 -11.66
CA GLN A 774 -20.69 25.84 -12.81
C GLN A 774 -21.08 24.46 -13.34
N SER A 775 -21.25 24.31 -14.65
CA SER A 775 -21.64 23.08 -15.34
C SER A 775 -22.98 22.47 -14.90
N CYS A 776 -23.91 23.28 -14.38
CA CYS A 776 -25.32 22.91 -14.23
C CYS A 776 -26.04 22.99 -15.59
N THR A 777 -25.75 22.05 -16.48
CA THR A 777 -26.15 22.13 -17.90
C THR A 777 -27.66 22.10 -18.14
N SER A 778 -28.47 21.56 -17.21
CA SER A 778 -29.94 21.57 -17.30
C SER A 778 -30.63 22.72 -16.56
N LEU A 779 -29.87 23.59 -15.88
CA LEU A 779 -30.42 24.70 -15.11
C LEU A 779 -31.02 25.74 -16.06
N LYS A 780 -32.33 25.96 -15.98
CA LYS A 780 -33.05 26.86 -16.91
C LYS A 780 -33.13 28.30 -16.43
N SER A 781 -33.31 28.47 -15.13
CA SER A 781 -33.39 29.77 -14.47
C SER A 781 -32.96 29.68 -13.02
N VAL A 782 -32.60 30.84 -12.46
CA VAL A 782 -32.34 31.03 -11.02
C VAL A 782 -33.21 32.17 -10.49
N PRO A 783 -33.72 32.08 -9.25
CA PRO A 783 -34.41 33.20 -8.60
C PRO A 783 -33.43 34.35 -8.33
N TYR A 784 -33.95 35.47 -7.81
CA TYR A 784 -33.10 36.54 -7.30
C TYR A 784 -32.10 35.99 -6.27
N LEU A 785 -30.80 36.22 -6.52
CA LEU A 785 -29.73 35.86 -5.60
C LEU A 785 -29.20 37.15 -4.97
N ASN A 786 -29.28 37.26 -3.64
CA ASN A 786 -28.74 38.41 -2.94
C ASN A 786 -27.21 38.32 -2.89
N LEU A 787 -26.52 39.13 -3.70
CA LEU A 787 -25.06 39.21 -3.80
C LEU A 787 -24.48 40.44 -3.07
N SER A 788 -25.26 41.12 -2.23
CA SER A 788 -24.90 42.43 -1.63
C SER A 788 -23.65 42.40 -0.74
N SER A 789 -23.17 41.23 -0.34
CA SER A 789 -21.90 41.05 0.41
C SER A 789 -20.83 40.30 -0.37
N THR A 790 -21.15 39.82 -1.57
CA THR A 790 -20.27 39.00 -2.40
C THR A 790 -19.22 39.86 -3.10
N THR A 791 -17.95 39.44 -3.01
CA THR A 791 -16.82 40.10 -3.70
C THR A 791 -16.35 39.34 -4.93
N SER A 792 -16.71 38.05 -5.05
CA SER A 792 -16.27 37.16 -6.13
C SER A 792 -17.39 36.23 -6.62
N VAL A 793 -17.60 36.21 -7.94
CA VAL A 793 -18.59 35.37 -8.66
C VAL A 793 -17.96 34.62 -9.84
N ASN A 794 -16.66 34.32 -9.74
CA ASN A 794 -15.90 33.74 -10.84
C ASN A 794 -16.51 32.41 -11.26
N SER A 795 -16.77 32.26 -12.56
CA SER A 795 -17.35 31.05 -13.17
C SER A 795 -18.67 30.59 -12.55
N MET A 796 -19.39 31.44 -11.82
CA MET A 796 -20.57 31.02 -11.05
C MET A 796 -21.63 30.33 -11.91
N PHE A 797 -21.86 30.77 -13.15
CA PHE A 797 -22.77 30.14 -14.11
C PHE A 797 -22.05 29.54 -15.33
N SER A 798 -20.72 29.40 -15.30
CA SER A 798 -19.97 28.90 -16.44
C SER A 798 -20.47 27.51 -16.89
N ASN A 799 -20.68 27.29 -18.19
CA ASN A 799 -21.24 26.07 -18.79
C ASN A 799 -22.68 25.73 -18.37
N CYS A 800 -23.48 26.69 -17.90
CA CYS A 800 -24.93 26.51 -17.76
C CYS A 800 -25.63 26.64 -19.13
N THR A 801 -25.48 25.62 -19.98
CA THR A 801 -25.89 25.69 -21.39
C THR A 801 -27.40 25.82 -21.62
N SER A 802 -28.24 25.41 -20.67
CA SER A 802 -29.71 25.58 -20.74
C SER A 802 -30.23 26.85 -20.06
N LEU A 803 -29.35 27.67 -19.47
CA LEU A 803 -29.75 28.87 -18.72
C LEU A 803 -30.27 29.93 -19.69
N THR A 804 -31.57 30.22 -19.63
CA THR A 804 -32.21 31.22 -20.51
C THR A 804 -32.45 32.55 -19.81
N ASP A 805 -32.57 32.51 -18.49
CA ASP A 805 -32.91 33.65 -17.66
C ASP A 805 -32.14 33.59 -16.35
N VAL A 806 -31.73 34.75 -15.87
CA VAL A 806 -31.16 34.91 -14.53
C VAL A 806 -31.93 36.00 -13.81
N GLY A 807 -32.28 35.76 -12.55
CA GLY A 807 -32.83 36.80 -11.70
C GLY A 807 -31.90 38.01 -11.59
N GLY A 808 -32.42 39.11 -11.03
CA GLY A 808 -31.58 40.26 -10.69
C GLY A 808 -30.51 39.93 -9.65
N PHE A 809 -29.47 40.77 -9.60
CA PHE A 809 -28.36 40.65 -8.65
C PHE A 809 -27.99 42.02 -8.11
N ASP A 810 -27.66 42.11 -6.82
CA ASP A 810 -26.91 43.27 -6.29
C ASP A 810 -25.42 42.99 -6.34
N THR A 811 -24.77 43.39 -7.43
CA THR A 811 -23.33 43.19 -7.65
C THR A 811 -22.47 44.36 -7.16
N SER A 812 -23.01 45.30 -6.39
CA SER A 812 -22.33 46.55 -5.99
C SER A 812 -21.03 46.36 -5.19
N ARG A 813 -20.79 45.16 -4.64
CA ARG A 813 -19.55 44.79 -3.94
C ARG A 813 -18.66 43.81 -4.70
N VAL A 814 -19.12 43.28 -5.83
CA VAL A 814 -18.39 42.29 -6.62
C VAL A 814 -17.20 42.96 -7.30
N THR A 815 -16.02 42.38 -7.10
CA THR A 815 -14.76 42.86 -7.69
C THR A 815 -14.29 41.98 -8.86
N THR A 816 -14.66 40.70 -8.90
CA THR A 816 -14.20 39.77 -9.94
C THR A 816 -15.34 39.02 -10.61
N PHE A 817 -15.44 39.17 -11.93
CA PHE A 817 -16.50 38.63 -12.81
C PHE A 817 -15.95 37.61 -13.82
N THR A 818 -14.79 36.99 -13.53
CA THR A 818 -14.09 36.11 -14.47
C THR A 818 -14.99 34.95 -14.89
N SER A 819 -15.23 34.80 -16.20
CA SER A 819 -16.05 33.71 -16.77
C SER A 819 -17.46 33.58 -16.18
N PHE A 820 -18.03 34.65 -15.64
CA PHE A 820 -19.29 34.61 -14.88
C PHE A 820 -20.42 33.85 -15.62
N PHE A 821 -20.58 34.12 -16.93
CA PHE A 821 -21.56 33.50 -17.83
C PHE A 821 -20.90 32.77 -19.02
N ALA A 822 -19.63 32.39 -18.92
CA ALA A 822 -18.94 31.73 -20.02
C ALA A 822 -19.67 30.43 -20.44
N ASN A 823 -19.84 30.19 -21.74
CA ASN A 823 -20.56 29.06 -22.34
C ASN A 823 -22.03 28.92 -21.91
N CYS A 824 -22.69 30.02 -21.50
CA CYS A 824 -24.14 30.04 -21.33
C CYS A 824 -24.83 30.18 -22.70
N THR A 825 -24.85 29.10 -23.48
CA THR A 825 -25.28 29.11 -24.88
C THR A 825 -26.77 29.31 -25.10
N SER A 826 -27.61 29.30 -24.05
CA SER A 826 -29.04 29.64 -24.16
C SER A 826 -29.37 31.04 -23.61
N LEU A 827 -28.40 31.73 -23.01
CA LEU A 827 -28.61 33.01 -22.35
C LEU A 827 -28.53 34.14 -23.38
N LYS A 828 -29.64 34.83 -23.61
CA LYS A 828 -29.76 35.88 -24.64
C LYS A 828 -29.53 37.30 -24.12
N SER A 829 -29.79 37.51 -22.83
CA SER A 829 -29.66 38.79 -22.16
C SER A 829 -29.39 38.57 -20.66
N ILE A 830 -28.82 39.58 -20.01
CA ILE A 830 -28.69 39.63 -18.55
C ILE A 830 -29.32 40.93 -18.03
N PRO A 831 -29.81 40.96 -16.77
CA PRO A 831 -30.31 42.19 -16.15
C PRO A 831 -29.19 43.23 -16.01
N LEU A 832 -29.58 44.48 -15.77
CA LEU A 832 -28.63 45.53 -15.37
C LEU A 832 -27.95 45.13 -14.06
N ILE A 833 -26.62 45.18 -14.05
CA ILE A 833 -25.78 44.83 -12.90
C ILE A 833 -24.83 45.99 -12.61
N ASP A 834 -24.55 46.24 -11.33
CA ASP A 834 -23.56 47.23 -10.92
C ASP A 834 -22.15 46.62 -11.02
N THR A 835 -21.35 47.13 -11.95
CA THR A 835 -19.97 46.69 -12.15
C THR A 835 -18.94 47.73 -11.71
N SER A 836 -19.36 48.80 -11.02
CA SER A 836 -18.52 49.95 -10.68
C SER A 836 -17.26 49.61 -9.86
N ARG A 837 -17.30 48.51 -9.10
CA ARG A 837 -16.16 47.97 -8.32
C ARG A 837 -15.43 46.81 -9.01
N GLY A 838 -15.89 46.39 -10.18
CA GLY A 838 -15.30 45.29 -10.92
C GLY A 838 -13.90 45.64 -11.42
N THR A 839 -12.93 44.82 -11.08
CA THR A 839 -11.53 44.95 -11.51
C THR A 839 -11.19 43.95 -12.62
N THR A 840 -11.85 42.79 -12.65
CA THR A 840 -11.57 41.71 -13.61
C THR A 840 -12.85 41.23 -14.29
N PHE A 841 -12.85 41.21 -15.62
CA PHE A 841 -13.99 40.78 -16.46
C PHE A 841 -13.62 39.71 -17.50
N THR A 842 -12.47 39.06 -17.31
CA THR A 842 -11.93 38.09 -18.27
C THR A 842 -12.93 37.00 -18.62
N SER A 843 -13.20 36.81 -19.91
CA SER A 843 -14.08 35.77 -20.46
C SER A 843 -15.51 35.80 -19.94
N MET A 844 -15.99 36.91 -19.37
CA MET A 844 -17.28 37.01 -18.68
C MET A 844 -18.46 36.44 -19.48
N PHE A 845 -18.51 36.71 -20.79
CA PHE A 845 -19.56 36.23 -21.71
C PHE A 845 -19.01 35.34 -22.84
N SER A 846 -17.80 34.79 -22.68
CA SER A 846 -17.17 33.97 -23.71
C SER A 846 -18.11 32.83 -24.16
N SER A 847 -18.39 32.73 -25.45
CA SER A 847 -19.32 31.75 -26.05
C SER A 847 -20.76 31.76 -25.52
N ALA A 848 -21.21 32.83 -24.86
CA ALA A 848 -22.63 33.03 -24.54
C ALA A 848 -23.38 33.61 -25.75
N LEU A 849 -24.67 33.31 -25.92
CA LEU A 849 -25.50 33.86 -27.02
C LEU A 849 -26.09 35.25 -26.70
N ILE A 850 -25.34 36.09 -25.99
CA ILE A 850 -25.76 37.44 -25.63
C ILE A 850 -25.56 38.36 -26.83
N TYR A 851 -26.66 38.93 -27.32
CA TYR A 851 -26.64 39.87 -28.46
C TYR A 851 -26.29 41.29 -28.02
N GLU A 852 -26.80 41.73 -26.87
CA GLU A 852 -26.53 43.04 -26.30
C GLU A 852 -26.00 42.92 -24.87
N ILE A 853 -24.78 43.41 -24.64
CA ILE A 853 -24.27 43.60 -23.28
C ILE A 853 -24.94 44.85 -22.69
N PRO A 854 -25.56 44.78 -21.49
CA PRO A 854 -26.21 45.92 -20.84
C PRO A 854 -25.17 46.99 -20.47
N ALA A 855 -25.64 48.13 -19.95
CA ALA A 855 -24.75 49.20 -19.52
C ALA A 855 -23.81 48.69 -18.41
N LEU A 856 -22.51 48.56 -18.69
CA LEU A 856 -21.48 48.17 -17.72
C LEU A 856 -20.56 49.36 -17.42
N ASN A 857 -20.31 49.60 -16.14
CA ASN A 857 -19.30 50.54 -15.66
C ASN A 857 -17.99 49.79 -15.41
N MET A 858 -16.95 50.06 -16.19
CA MET A 858 -15.65 49.39 -16.12
C MET A 858 -14.53 50.36 -15.66
N THR A 859 -14.87 51.49 -15.05
CA THR A 859 -13.87 52.49 -14.63
C THR A 859 -12.82 51.95 -13.65
N SER A 860 -13.17 50.94 -12.84
CA SER A 860 -12.28 50.26 -11.90
C SER A 860 -11.53 49.05 -12.51
N SER A 861 -11.73 48.75 -13.79
CA SER A 861 -11.13 47.56 -14.40
C SER A 861 -9.61 47.61 -14.44
N ILE A 862 -8.98 46.46 -14.44
CA ILE A 862 -7.53 46.28 -14.71
C ILE A 862 -7.30 45.13 -15.70
N SER A 863 -8.31 44.29 -15.94
CA SER A 863 -8.24 43.15 -16.88
C SER A 863 -9.58 42.93 -17.59
N ILE A 864 -9.54 42.99 -18.93
CA ILE A 864 -10.71 42.92 -19.81
C ILE A 864 -10.42 41.99 -21.02
N ALA A 865 -9.97 40.76 -20.76
CA ALA A 865 -9.67 39.83 -21.85
C ALA A 865 -10.93 39.07 -22.30
N ALA A 866 -11.18 38.98 -23.62
CA ALA A 866 -12.23 38.14 -24.23
C ALA A 866 -13.66 38.37 -23.68
N LEU A 867 -14.15 39.61 -23.73
CA LEU A 867 -15.49 39.96 -23.21
C LEU A 867 -16.67 39.39 -24.01
N GLY A 868 -16.48 39.04 -25.30
CA GLY A 868 -17.57 38.74 -26.24
C GLY A 868 -17.90 37.25 -26.42
N GLY A 869 -19.14 36.99 -26.87
CA GLY A 869 -19.72 35.66 -27.07
C GLY A 869 -19.83 35.18 -28.53
N GLY A 870 -19.13 35.85 -29.46
CA GLY A 870 -19.14 35.53 -30.90
C GLY A 870 -20.37 36.01 -31.67
N ASN A 871 -21.40 36.51 -30.98
CA ASN A 871 -22.69 36.95 -31.57
C ASN A 871 -23.10 38.36 -31.15
N LEU A 872 -22.18 39.12 -30.53
CA LEU A 872 -22.49 40.43 -29.99
C LEU A 872 -22.82 41.41 -31.13
N THR A 873 -23.98 42.07 -31.07
CA THR A 873 -24.39 43.13 -32.00
C THR A 873 -24.21 44.51 -31.41
N ARG A 874 -24.15 44.62 -30.07
CA ARG A 874 -23.90 45.90 -29.37
C ARG A 874 -23.27 45.71 -27.98
N MET A 875 -22.34 46.60 -27.61
CA MET A 875 -21.70 46.61 -26.28
C MET A 875 -21.80 47.99 -25.62
N ARG A 876 -22.61 48.12 -24.55
CA ARG A 876 -22.78 49.38 -23.80
C ARG A 876 -21.83 49.49 -22.59
N ALA A 877 -20.55 49.15 -22.75
CA ALA A 877 -19.56 49.26 -21.69
C ALA A 877 -18.87 50.64 -21.69
N THR A 878 -18.68 51.23 -20.51
CA THR A 878 -18.04 52.54 -20.32
C THR A 878 -16.83 52.45 -19.39
N GLY A 879 -15.86 53.36 -19.52
CA GLY A 879 -14.72 53.43 -18.60
C GLY A 879 -13.67 52.34 -18.79
N MET A 880 -13.72 51.60 -19.90
CA MET A 880 -12.75 50.55 -20.25
C MET A 880 -11.34 51.15 -20.30
N ASN A 881 -10.45 50.67 -19.44
CA ASN A 881 -9.11 51.24 -19.18
C ASN A 881 -7.96 50.21 -19.32
N ALA A 882 -8.24 49.05 -19.92
CA ALA A 882 -7.27 47.99 -20.21
C ALA A 882 -7.58 47.37 -21.58
N SER A 883 -6.58 46.76 -22.24
CA SER A 883 -6.75 46.13 -23.56
C SER A 883 -7.88 45.10 -23.56
N PHE A 884 -8.66 45.08 -24.63
CA PHE A 884 -9.77 44.16 -24.79
C PHE A 884 -9.96 43.71 -26.24
N ASP A 885 -10.60 42.55 -26.38
CA ASP A 885 -10.82 41.85 -27.63
C ASP A 885 -12.33 41.66 -27.85
N VAL A 886 -12.83 42.21 -28.95
CA VAL A 886 -14.21 42.05 -29.45
C VAL A 886 -14.22 41.40 -30.83
N SER A 887 -13.15 40.70 -31.20
CA SER A 887 -13.05 39.99 -32.47
C SER A 887 -14.14 38.92 -32.64
N ASN A 888 -14.45 38.64 -33.90
CA ASN A 888 -15.37 37.59 -34.34
C ASN A 888 -16.79 37.73 -33.75
N ASN A 889 -17.30 38.95 -33.64
CA ASN A 889 -18.70 39.22 -33.28
C ASN A 889 -19.49 39.75 -34.49
N SER A 890 -20.74 40.15 -34.28
CA SER A 890 -21.64 40.73 -35.29
C SER A 890 -21.79 42.25 -35.11
N LEU A 891 -20.72 42.93 -34.68
CA LEU A 891 -20.75 44.38 -34.45
C LEU A 891 -20.71 45.14 -35.78
N ASP A 892 -21.67 46.03 -36.01
CA ASP A 892 -21.64 46.96 -37.14
C ASP A 892 -20.74 48.17 -36.84
N SER A 893 -20.55 49.06 -37.83
CA SER A 893 -19.64 50.22 -37.68
C SER A 893 -20.13 51.21 -36.63
N THR A 894 -21.45 51.31 -36.42
CA THR A 894 -22.05 52.16 -35.39
C THR A 894 -21.72 51.62 -34.00
N ALA A 895 -21.86 50.30 -33.80
CA ALA A 895 -21.54 49.63 -32.55
C ALA A 895 -20.04 49.69 -32.22
N LEU A 896 -19.17 49.51 -33.22
CA LEU A 896 -17.72 49.68 -33.04
C LEU A 896 -17.36 51.14 -32.67
N ASN A 897 -17.97 52.13 -33.32
CA ASN A 897 -17.76 53.54 -33.01
C ASN A 897 -18.28 53.93 -31.61
N GLU A 898 -19.39 53.32 -31.15
CA GLU A 898 -19.88 53.45 -29.78
C GLU A 898 -18.84 52.92 -28.77
N ILE A 899 -18.23 51.75 -29.04
CA ILE A 899 -17.15 51.17 -28.22
C ILE A 899 -15.96 52.13 -28.15
N TYR A 900 -15.52 52.68 -29.28
CA TYR A 900 -14.42 53.66 -29.35
C TYR A 900 -14.74 54.94 -28.55
N THR A 901 -15.98 55.41 -28.66
CA THR A 901 -16.46 56.58 -27.92
C THR A 901 -16.49 56.34 -26.41
N ASN A 902 -16.74 55.11 -25.97
CA ASN A 902 -16.83 54.75 -24.56
C ASN A 902 -15.50 54.26 -23.94
N ALA A 903 -14.47 53.99 -24.75
CA ALA A 903 -13.13 53.68 -24.28
C ALA A 903 -12.51 54.86 -23.50
N SER A 904 -11.82 54.58 -22.39
CA SER A 904 -11.24 55.59 -21.51
C SER A 904 -10.01 56.27 -22.13
N ALA A 905 -9.79 57.54 -21.80
CA ALA A 905 -8.52 58.23 -22.12
C ALA A 905 -7.37 57.82 -21.19
N THR A 906 -7.66 57.13 -20.08
CA THR A 906 -6.69 56.67 -19.08
C THR A 906 -6.62 55.14 -19.06
N GLY A 907 -5.46 54.55 -18.69
CA GLY A 907 -5.31 53.08 -18.64
C GLY A 907 -3.94 52.56 -19.08
N ALA A 908 -3.67 51.28 -18.76
CA ALA A 908 -2.44 50.56 -19.12
C ALA A 908 -2.74 49.46 -20.14
N GLY A 909 -1.96 49.38 -21.22
CA GLY A 909 -2.28 48.52 -22.37
C GLY A 909 -3.53 49.03 -23.07
N LYS A 910 -3.37 49.81 -24.16
CA LYS A 910 -4.49 50.41 -24.89
C LYS A 910 -4.61 49.80 -26.28
N THR A 911 -4.98 48.53 -26.35
CA THR A 911 -5.25 47.83 -27.61
C THR A 911 -6.69 47.39 -27.67
N ILE A 912 -7.36 47.70 -28.78
CA ILE A 912 -8.68 47.18 -29.13
C ILE A 912 -8.50 46.25 -30.32
N THR A 913 -8.91 44.99 -30.19
CA THR A 913 -8.89 44.03 -31.31
C THR A 913 -10.30 43.84 -31.85
N VAL A 914 -10.50 44.10 -33.16
CA VAL A 914 -11.82 44.15 -33.81
C VAL A 914 -11.97 43.23 -35.02
N THR A 915 -10.96 42.40 -35.33
CA THR A 915 -10.96 41.49 -36.48
C THR A 915 -12.25 40.64 -36.57
N GLY A 916 -12.78 40.46 -37.79
CA GLY A 916 -13.90 39.54 -38.03
C GLY A 916 -15.29 40.08 -37.66
N ASN A 917 -15.42 41.39 -37.38
CA ASN A 917 -16.73 42.05 -37.23
C ASN A 917 -17.24 42.61 -38.56
N TRP A 918 -18.56 42.61 -38.77
CA TRP A 918 -19.20 43.14 -40.00
C TRP A 918 -18.89 44.62 -40.24
N GLY A 919 -18.80 45.40 -39.17
CA GLY A 919 -18.56 46.83 -39.21
C GLY A 919 -17.11 47.25 -39.36
N ALA A 920 -16.15 46.35 -39.19
CA ALA A 920 -14.73 46.70 -39.04
C ALA A 920 -14.14 47.40 -40.28
N ALA A 921 -14.67 47.13 -41.48
CA ALA A 921 -14.22 47.79 -42.70
C ALA A 921 -14.68 49.26 -42.82
N ASN A 922 -15.74 49.65 -42.10
CA ASN A 922 -16.42 50.94 -42.23
C ASN A 922 -16.48 51.70 -40.89
N ASP A 923 -15.70 51.28 -39.91
CA ASP A 923 -15.63 51.95 -38.61
C ASP A 923 -14.71 53.18 -38.67
N THR A 924 -14.60 53.88 -37.54
CA THR A 924 -13.82 55.11 -37.41
C THR A 924 -12.77 54.97 -36.30
N PRO A 925 -11.65 54.27 -36.54
CA PRO A 925 -10.63 54.03 -35.51
C PRO A 925 -10.02 55.31 -34.91
N SER A 926 -10.12 56.44 -35.63
CA SER A 926 -9.64 57.75 -35.16
C SER A 926 -10.31 58.22 -33.86
N ILE A 927 -11.53 57.75 -33.56
CA ILE A 927 -12.22 58.01 -32.28
C ILE A 927 -11.42 57.42 -31.11
N ALA A 928 -10.88 56.20 -31.27
CA ALA A 928 -10.10 55.52 -30.25
C ALA A 928 -8.63 56.00 -30.23
N THR A 929 -8.01 56.21 -31.40
CA THR A 929 -6.61 56.66 -31.47
C THR A 929 -6.41 58.07 -30.92
N ALA A 930 -7.41 58.96 -31.03
CA ALA A 930 -7.39 60.28 -30.38
C ALA A 930 -7.27 60.19 -28.84
N LYS A 931 -7.64 59.05 -28.25
CA LYS A 931 -7.52 58.75 -26.81
C LYS A 931 -6.29 57.89 -26.47
N GLY A 932 -5.41 57.66 -27.44
CA GLY A 932 -4.17 56.89 -27.31
C GLY A 932 -4.35 55.38 -27.41
N TRP A 933 -5.45 54.88 -28.00
CA TRP A 933 -5.62 53.45 -28.27
C TRP A 933 -5.05 53.04 -29.63
N ALA A 934 -4.48 51.84 -29.69
CA ALA A 934 -4.21 51.14 -30.92
C ALA A 934 -5.42 50.25 -31.27
N VAL A 935 -6.05 50.51 -32.41
CA VAL A 935 -7.08 49.62 -32.96
C VAL A 935 -6.39 48.66 -33.92
N THR A 936 -6.62 47.37 -33.72
CA THR A 936 -6.00 46.28 -34.50
C THR A 936 -7.07 45.38 -35.07
N GLY A 937 -6.92 44.98 -36.32
CA GLY A 937 -7.70 43.89 -36.88
C GLY A 937 -8.45 44.16 -38.16
#